data_AF-A0A2D5W769-F1
#
_entry.id   AF-A0A2D5W769-F1
#
_cell.length_a   1.000
_cell.length_b   1.000
_cell.length_c   1.000
_cell.angle_alpha   90.00
_cell.angle_beta   90.00
_cell.angle_gamma   90.00
#
_symmetry.space_group_name_H-M   'P 1'
#
loop_
_entity.id
_entity.type
_entity.pdbx_description
1 polymer ?
#
loop_
_entity_poly.entity_id
_entity_poly.type
_entity_poly.pdbx_seq_one_letter_code
_entity_poly.pdbx_strand_id
1 'polypeptide(L)'
;MRLTPSPAHALTVSISLILPLLALAPSVAFQGRGPLAPATPATPSSTTIDGAWESTSSGVQQLILRARADGTLLAYLPGSPGIHLASGSLLGSSVTLNFSGQDGGGASDPGTFTGTLTGHLLSGTLDDGTSSLPLVLNRSRAALTEEHWLISHADGGLWLRAGRLTESGAFVGGSFSGVEQCDFIACGGLLTDWTISGTAHSIATSSAGSCSSSSTLTGVFDAASALLTGSYTTTNTCSSSTGGDFMAGKEGLSTTAHAEATLELVATFCDALETESTTAIDALHSAYLHDGVTRSDWQAQFNSWFLNYDSIEADAVLTRIITLDDGELHPMLAGPARLEWRLTVSGVPAAGGARETLLDYEPAPFDDALHYLATESGRRVITGNGESVPFSMNMPLVAADGAINNYGIWPYGVHGGGHPEGHPGIDIEYATGTSVLAACAGTITAIGPNSHFPSLMDLMLEARPGVLVQYDHMGAVDPSLAVGSAVVEGQVLGDAPFSSSHTAVHFALRLGMDTTCPVPYLSSAGQGTFDVLWATAHYIEELVEPLPCNSVDAGFPLTAARTLVSGTLPPRLEITRDDPESDAMTYTLLDAAGVAFESGTLTINSAPGAAQIDFTPVSPAGPTRLGLVDILGPDLWLAWDTVSRPTSLSASSHYTLD
;
A
#
# COMPACT_ATOMS: atom_id res chain seq x y z
N MET A 1 35.39 4.18 -21.71
CA MET A 1 35.61 4.49 -20.28
C MET A 1 34.63 3.58 -19.55
N ARG A 2 35.10 2.41 -19.07
CA ARG A 2 34.22 1.40 -18.46
C ARG A 2 33.90 1.84 -17.04
N LEU A 3 32.66 2.26 -16.80
CA LEU A 3 32.13 2.35 -15.45
C LEU A 3 31.76 0.91 -15.05
N THR A 4 32.53 0.36 -14.13
CA THR A 4 32.13 -0.85 -13.42
C THR A 4 30.89 -0.54 -12.59
N PRO A 5 29.85 -1.39 -12.60
CA PRO A 5 28.73 -1.22 -11.68
C PRO A 5 29.28 -1.28 -10.25
N SER A 6 28.96 -0.25 -9.46
CA SER A 6 29.17 -0.31 -8.02
C SER A 6 28.39 -1.51 -7.51
N PRO A 7 28.97 -2.39 -6.68
CA PRO A 7 28.16 -3.38 -5.98
C PRO A 7 27.08 -2.62 -5.23
N ALA A 8 25.83 -3.09 -5.33
CA ALA A 8 24.77 -2.71 -4.40
C ALA A 8 25.32 -3.00 -3.01
N HIS A 9 25.81 -1.94 -2.35
CA HIS A 9 26.05 -1.99 -0.93
C HIS A 9 24.67 -2.16 -0.35
N ALA A 10 24.34 -3.38 0.09
CA ALA A 10 23.42 -3.57 1.19
C ALA A 10 24.00 -2.73 2.33
N LEU A 11 23.57 -1.47 2.38
CA LEU A 11 23.81 -0.59 3.49
C LEU A 11 23.10 -1.30 4.63
N THR A 12 23.88 -1.98 5.46
CA THR A 12 23.41 -2.42 6.76
C THR A 12 23.13 -1.12 7.52
N VAL A 13 21.92 -0.59 7.36
CA VAL A 13 21.43 0.57 8.10
C VAL A 13 21.46 0.14 9.55
N SER A 14 22.42 0.67 10.32
CA SER A 14 22.46 0.44 11.75
C SER A 14 21.15 0.95 12.34
N ILE A 15 20.40 0.00 12.93
CA ILE A 15 19.22 0.19 13.76
C ILE A 15 19.55 1.25 14.81
N SER A 16 19.12 2.47 14.53
CA SER A 16 19.13 3.61 15.46
C SER A 16 17.76 4.27 15.47
N LEU A 17 16.70 3.56 15.07
CA LEU A 17 15.32 4.03 15.16
C LEU A 17 14.80 3.94 16.61
N ILE A 18 15.27 2.98 17.40
CA ILE A 18 14.84 2.83 18.80
C ILE A 18 15.59 3.73 19.78
N LEU A 19 16.88 3.98 19.57
CA LEU A 19 17.69 4.83 20.45
C LEU A 19 17.09 6.25 20.63
N PRO A 20 16.55 6.93 19.60
CA PRO A 20 15.82 8.19 19.75
C PRO A 20 14.39 7.99 20.26
N LEU A 21 13.69 6.91 19.88
CA LEU A 21 12.35 6.64 20.40
C LEU A 21 12.38 6.50 21.94
N LEU A 22 13.35 5.75 22.49
CA LEU A 22 13.31 5.39 23.91
C LEU A 22 14.51 5.89 24.76
N ALA A 23 15.59 6.44 24.19
CA ALA A 23 16.80 6.72 24.99
C ALA A 23 17.59 8.02 24.78
N LEU A 24 17.56 8.73 23.64
CA LEU A 24 18.44 9.90 23.45
C LEU A 24 17.83 10.98 22.55
N ALA A 25 17.02 11.87 23.14
CA ALA A 25 16.99 13.26 22.71
C ALA A 25 17.98 14.05 23.59
N PRO A 26 18.87 14.89 23.05
CA PRO A 26 19.50 15.92 23.87
C PRO A 26 18.36 16.73 24.47
N SER A 27 18.39 16.94 25.78
CA SER A 27 17.37 17.64 26.57
C SER A 27 16.90 18.94 25.93
N VAL A 28 15.92 18.87 25.02
CA VAL A 28 15.04 19.98 24.68
C VAL A 28 14.06 20.00 25.84
N ALA A 29 14.19 21.01 26.69
CA ALA A 29 13.27 21.21 27.79
C ALA A 29 11.86 21.36 27.20
N PHE A 30 11.05 20.31 27.24
CA PHE A 30 9.62 20.40 27.00
C PHE A 30 9.04 21.36 28.04
N GLN A 31 8.76 22.59 27.61
CA GLN A 31 8.04 23.57 28.42
C GLN A 31 6.58 23.12 28.48
N GLY A 32 6.14 22.45 29.56
CA GLY A 32 4.70 22.34 29.77
C GLY A 32 4.17 21.38 30.83
N ARG A 33 4.78 20.22 31.08
CA ARG A 33 4.27 19.33 32.14
C ARG A 33 4.88 19.72 33.49
N GLY A 34 4.12 20.47 34.29
CA GLY A 34 4.35 20.47 35.73
C GLY A 34 4.30 19.01 36.22
N PRO A 35 5.18 18.58 37.14
CA PRO A 35 5.17 17.23 37.65
C PRO A 35 3.76 16.90 38.16
N LEU A 36 3.13 15.88 37.60
CA LEU A 36 1.85 15.38 38.06
C LEU A 36 1.97 15.08 39.56
N ALA A 37 1.14 15.72 40.37
CA ALA A 37 1.07 15.41 41.79
C ALA A 37 0.77 13.91 41.93
N PRO A 38 1.56 13.14 42.70
CA PRO A 38 1.33 11.71 42.83
C PRO A 38 -0.04 11.49 43.45
N ALA A 39 -0.99 11.00 42.65
CA ALA A 39 -2.27 10.54 43.15
C ALA A 39 -2.00 9.39 44.12
N THR A 40 -2.54 9.49 45.34
CA THR A 40 -2.42 8.45 46.36
C THR A 40 -3.06 7.16 45.81
N PRO A 41 -2.31 6.05 45.62
CA PRO A 41 -2.85 4.87 44.98
C PRO A 41 -3.86 4.19 45.90
N ALA A 42 -5.08 3.96 45.42
CA ALA A 42 -5.88 2.84 45.91
C ALA A 42 -5.20 1.57 45.40
N THR A 43 -4.65 0.76 46.29
CA THR A 43 -3.88 -0.45 45.96
C THR A 43 -4.79 -1.47 45.24
N PRO A 44 -4.61 -1.73 43.93
CA PRO A 44 -5.32 -2.81 43.26
C PRO A 44 -4.72 -4.15 43.70
N SER A 45 -5.56 -5.17 43.90
CA SER A 45 -5.17 -6.48 44.44
C SER A 45 -4.55 -7.44 43.42
N SER A 46 -4.44 -7.05 42.15
CA SER A 46 -3.58 -7.71 41.15
C SER A 46 -3.11 -6.68 40.13
N THR A 47 -1.81 -6.52 39.96
CA THR A 47 -1.23 -5.73 38.87
C THR A 47 -1.04 -6.66 37.67
N THR A 48 -2.05 -6.70 36.80
CA THR A 48 -1.96 -7.29 35.47
C THR A 48 -1.00 -6.46 34.61
N ILE A 49 -0.51 -6.99 33.49
CA ILE A 49 0.28 -6.19 32.53
C ILE A 49 -0.61 -5.29 31.65
N ASP A 50 -1.90 -5.61 31.54
CA ASP A 50 -2.85 -4.93 30.65
C ASP A 50 -2.95 -3.42 30.84
N GLY A 51 -3.02 -2.71 29.71
CA GLY A 51 -3.28 -1.27 29.63
C GLY A 51 -2.11 -0.47 29.05
N ALA A 52 -2.21 0.84 29.10
CA ALA A 52 -1.21 1.78 28.62
C ALA A 52 0.01 1.94 29.56
N TRP A 53 1.20 2.03 28.95
CA TRP A 53 2.49 2.22 29.59
C TRP A 53 3.26 3.35 28.91
N GLU A 54 3.92 4.23 29.68
CA GLU A 54 4.66 5.37 29.16
C GLU A 54 6.11 5.39 29.64
N SER A 55 7.02 5.77 28.74
CA SER A 55 8.43 6.00 29.07
C SER A 55 8.60 7.14 30.08
N THR A 56 9.53 6.96 31.01
CA THR A 56 9.91 8.00 31.99
C THR A 56 11.07 8.87 31.54
N SER A 57 11.80 8.44 30.51
CA SER A 57 13.11 8.97 30.12
C SER A 57 13.10 9.73 28.79
N SER A 58 12.09 9.56 27.95
CA SER A 58 11.93 10.21 26.64
C SER A 58 10.56 10.87 26.53
N GLY A 59 10.27 11.58 25.43
CA GLY A 59 8.96 12.21 25.17
C GLY A 59 7.79 11.22 25.29
N VAL A 60 6.54 11.71 25.23
CA VAL A 60 5.36 10.87 25.48
C VAL A 60 5.25 9.81 24.38
N GLN A 61 5.71 8.60 24.70
CA GLN A 61 5.52 7.39 23.92
C GLN A 61 4.75 6.41 24.78
N GLN A 62 3.64 5.94 24.23
CA GLN A 62 2.74 5.01 24.88
C GLN A 62 2.86 3.64 24.23
N LEU A 63 2.90 2.60 25.04
CA LEU A 63 2.81 1.20 24.65
C LEU A 63 1.57 0.64 25.32
N ILE A 64 0.64 0.09 24.53
CA ILE A 64 -0.58 -0.52 25.07
C ILE A 64 -0.40 -2.02 25.01
N LEU A 65 -0.50 -2.69 26.16
CA LEU A 65 -0.29 -4.14 26.29
C LEU A 65 -1.57 -4.86 26.65
N ARG A 66 -1.73 -6.08 26.14
CA ARG A 66 -2.78 -7.02 26.56
C ARG A 66 -2.20 -8.43 26.67
N ALA A 67 -2.35 -9.04 27.84
CA ALA A 67 -2.01 -10.44 28.04
C ALA A 67 -3.08 -11.37 27.47
N ARG A 68 -2.59 -12.48 26.92
CA ARG A 68 -3.38 -13.64 26.48
C ARG A 68 -3.35 -14.75 27.52
N ALA A 69 -4.27 -15.70 27.40
CA ALA A 69 -4.43 -16.80 28.36
C ALA A 69 -3.19 -17.73 28.44
N ASP A 70 -2.43 -17.84 27.34
CA ASP A 70 -1.20 -18.64 27.24
C ASP A 70 0.06 -17.90 27.75
N GLY A 71 -0.08 -16.64 28.15
CA GLY A 71 1.02 -15.79 28.60
C GLY A 71 1.74 -15.04 27.47
N THR A 72 1.29 -15.14 26.22
CA THR A 72 1.74 -14.25 25.16
C THR A 72 1.16 -12.85 25.34
N LEU A 73 1.77 -11.86 24.69
CA LEU A 73 1.39 -10.46 24.76
C LEU A 73 1.06 -9.92 23.37
N LEU A 74 -0.09 -9.27 23.27
CA LEU A 74 -0.39 -8.36 22.17
C LEU A 74 0.01 -6.95 22.57
N ALA A 75 0.42 -6.14 21.58
CA ALA A 75 0.66 -4.73 21.80
C ALA A 75 0.27 -3.86 20.63
N TYR A 76 0.07 -2.58 20.94
CA TYR A 76 -0.04 -1.50 19.99
C TYR A 76 0.85 -0.34 20.43
N LEU A 77 1.52 0.29 19.48
CA LEU A 77 2.42 1.43 19.72
C LEU A 77 1.85 2.69 19.06
N PRO A 78 0.94 3.42 19.73
CA PRO A 78 0.43 4.68 19.22
C PRO A 78 1.54 5.63 18.79
N GLY A 79 1.37 6.27 17.64
CA GLY A 79 2.29 7.24 17.07
C GLY A 79 3.48 6.61 16.36
N SER A 80 3.50 5.29 16.16
CA SER A 80 4.65 4.53 15.64
C SER A 80 4.33 3.75 14.36
N PRO A 81 4.00 4.42 13.23
CA PRO A 81 3.48 3.74 12.04
C PRO A 81 4.46 2.74 11.38
N GLY A 82 5.76 2.80 11.69
CA GLY A 82 6.78 1.88 11.17
C GLY A 82 7.20 0.77 12.13
N ILE A 83 6.66 0.71 13.36
CA ILE A 83 7.11 -0.24 14.39
C ILE A 83 5.91 -0.92 15.02
N HIS A 84 5.96 -2.25 15.12
CA HIS A 84 4.95 -3.07 15.78
C HIS A 84 5.59 -4.13 16.68
N LEU A 85 4.79 -4.77 17.53
CA LEU A 85 5.24 -5.90 18.33
C LEU A 85 5.09 -7.18 17.51
N ALA A 86 6.21 -7.80 17.14
CA ALA A 86 6.22 -9.07 16.42
C ALA A 86 5.92 -10.26 17.34
N SER A 87 6.35 -10.20 18.60
CA SER A 87 5.95 -11.18 19.62
C SER A 87 6.19 -10.64 21.02
N GLY A 88 5.48 -11.18 22.01
CA GLY A 88 5.75 -10.87 23.41
C GLY A 88 5.32 -11.99 24.34
N SER A 89 5.91 -12.03 25.53
CA SER A 89 5.58 -13.00 26.57
C SER A 89 5.70 -12.43 27.98
N LEU A 90 4.85 -12.97 28.87
CA LEU A 90 4.83 -12.72 30.31
C LEU A 90 4.94 -14.07 31.05
N LEU A 91 6.10 -14.32 31.65
CA LEU A 91 6.36 -15.50 32.48
C LEU A 91 6.56 -15.07 33.94
N GLY A 92 5.51 -15.22 34.74
CA GLY A 92 5.48 -14.69 36.10
C GLY A 92 5.51 -13.16 36.08
N SER A 93 6.62 -12.55 36.51
CA SER A 93 6.86 -11.11 36.38
C SER A 93 7.84 -10.76 35.26
N SER A 94 8.45 -11.75 34.59
CA SER A 94 9.39 -11.53 33.50
C SER A 94 8.63 -11.18 32.22
N VAL A 95 9.04 -10.11 31.55
CA VAL A 95 8.43 -9.62 30.32
C VAL A 95 9.48 -9.60 29.22
N THR A 96 9.16 -10.16 28.07
CA THR A 96 9.94 -10.05 26.84
C THR A 96 9.05 -9.51 25.73
N LEU A 97 9.51 -8.49 25.02
CA LEU A 97 8.83 -7.88 23.87
C LEU A 97 9.81 -7.81 22.71
N ASN A 98 9.49 -8.43 21.59
CA ASN A 98 10.28 -8.37 20.36
C ASN A 98 9.55 -7.47 19.38
N PHE A 99 10.20 -6.38 19.00
CA PHE A 99 9.66 -5.44 18.03
C PHE A 99 10.13 -5.83 16.63
N SER A 100 9.31 -5.53 15.63
CA SER A 100 9.71 -5.53 14.24
C SER A 100 9.17 -4.26 13.59
N GLY A 101 9.64 -3.93 12.41
CA GLY A 101 9.21 -2.75 11.72
C GLY A 101 9.55 -2.79 10.26
N GLN A 102 9.06 -1.79 9.55
CA GLN A 102 9.47 -1.48 8.20
C GLN A 102 9.63 0.02 8.10
N ASP A 103 10.69 0.42 7.43
CA ASP A 103 10.91 1.79 7.01
C ASP A 103 11.04 1.84 5.49
N GLY A 104 11.18 3.04 4.93
CA GLY A 104 11.39 3.20 3.49
C GLY A 104 12.66 2.53 2.96
N GLY A 105 13.49 1.90 3.81
CA GLY A 105 14.63 1.07 3.43
C GLY A 105 14.36 -0.44 3.52
N GLY A 106 13.16 -0.84 3.94
CA GLY A 106 12.74 -2.22 4.10
C GLY A 106 12.55 -2.64 5.56
N ALA A 107 12.61 -3.96 5.80
CA ALA A 107 12.41 -4.52 7.14
C ALA A 107 13.48 -4.01 8.13
N SER A 108 13.03 -3.61 9.31
CA SER A 108 13.86 -3.25 10.45
C SER A 108 13.60 -4.21 11.61
N ASP A 109 14.64 -4.49 12.40
CA ASP A 109 14.54 -5.16 13.69
C ASP A 109 14.83 -4.12 14.78
N PRO A 110 13.80 -3.45 15.30
CA PRO A 110 13.98 -2.39 16.28
C PRO A 110 14.58 -2.90 17.60
N GLY A 111 14.45 -4.21 17.90
CA GLY A 111 15.11 -4.85 19.03
C GLY A 111 14.17 -5.56 20.00
N THR A 112 14.76 -6.03 21.10
CA THR A 112 14.08 -6.82 22.15
C THR A 112 14.14 -6.09 23.49
N PHE A 113 12.98 -5.82 24.08
CA PHE A 113 12.89 -5.44 25.49
C PHE A 113 12.82 -6.70 26.37
N THR A 114 13.67 -6.76 27.39
CA THR A 114 13.60 -7.77 28.47
C THR A 114 13.54 -7.06 29.82
N GLY A 115 12.52 -7.34 30.62
CA GLY A 115 12.31 -6.64 31.88
C GLY A 115 11.45 -7.39 32.89
N THR A 116 11.06 -6.66 33.93
CA THR A 116 10.25 -7.17 35.03
C THR A 116 9.10 -6.24 35.35
N LEU A 117 7.90 -6.80 35.42
CA LEU A 117 6.68 -6.13 35.90
C LEU A 117 6.68 -6.11 37.44
N THR A 118 6.71 -4.92 38.03
CA THR A 118 6.62 -4.71 39.48
C THR A 118 5.59 -3.62 39.79
N GLY A 119 4.36 -4.03 40.09
CA GLY A 119 3.28 -3.09 40.38
C GLY A 119 2.94 -2.25 39.13
N HIS A 120 3.16 -0.94 39.23
CA HIS A 120 2.92 0.01 38.13
C HIS A 120 4.16 0.31 37.28
N LEU A 121 5.23 -0.48 37.46
CA LEU A 121 6.51 -0.31 36.77
C LEU A 121 6.80 -1.52 35.90
N LEU A 122 7.23 -1.28 34.67
CA LEU A 122 7.88 -2.25 33.81
C LEU A 122 9.32 -1.76 33.60
N SER A 123 10.28 -2.44 34.24
CA SER A 123 11.69 -2.02 34.25
C SER A 123 12.56 -3.09 33.64
N GLY A 124 13.44 -2.70 32.71
CA GLY A 124 14.27 -3.65 31.98
C GLY A 124 15.30 -2.98 31.09
N THR A 125 15.71 -3.71 30.07
CA THR A 125 16.65 -3.26 29.04
C THR A 125 16.06 -3.52 27.67
N LEU A 126 16.20 -2.53 26.79
CA LEU A 126 15.93 -2.66 25.36
C LEU A 126 17.25 -2.86 24.63
N ASP A 127 17.38 -3.98 23.94
CA ASP A 127 18.56 -4.36 23.16
C ASP A 127 18.21 -4.27 21.67
N ASP A 128 18.86 -3.36 20.95
CA ASP A 128 18.68 -3.16 19.49
C ASP A 128 19.70 -3.94 18.64
N GLY A 129 20.43 -4.87 19.27
CA GLY A 129 21.52 -5.65 18.67
C GLY A 129 22.86 -4.91 18.63
N THR A 130 22.87 -3.59 18.84
CA THR A 130 24.09 -2.76 18.89
C THR A 130 24.37 -2.20 20.28
N SER A 131 23.30 -1.94 21.05
CA SER A 131 23.35 -1.32 22.36
C SER A 131 22.24 -1.87 23.25
N SER A 132 22.49 -1.86 24.56
CA SER A 132 21.49 -2.22 25.58
C SER A 132 21.18 -1.00 26.43
N LEU A 133 19.93 -0.57 26.41
CA LEU A 133 19.46 0.66 27.02
C LEU A 133 18.53 0.36 28.19
N PRO A 134 18.81 0.85 29.40
CA PRO A 134 17.86 0.77 30.50
C PRO A 134 16.57 1.51 30.15
N LEU A 135 15.44 0.83 30.27
CA LEU A 135 14.11 1.39 30.01
C LEU A 135 13.19 1.13 31.20
N VAL A 136 12.49 2.19 31.63
CA VAL A 136 11.47 2.11 32.67
C VAL A 136 10.19 2.74 32.15
N LEU A 137 9.15 1.91 32.04
CA LEU A 137 7.81 2.30 31.68
C LEU A 137 6.92 2.35 32.93
N ASN A 138 6.17 3.43 33.08
CA ASN A 138 5.14 3.58 34.10
C ASN A 138 3.77 3.25 33.51
N ARG A 139 2.89 2.63 34.29
CA ARG A 139 1.48 2.54 33.90
C ARG A 139 0.90 3.95 33.74
N SER A 140 0.36 4.23 32.57
CA SER A 140 -0.26 5.51 32.24
C SER A 140 -1.78 5.47 32.45
N ARG A 141 -2.35 6.65 32.63
CA ARG A 141 -3.79 6.93 32.54
C ARG A 141 -4.07 8.06 31.56
N ALA A 142 -3.06 8.49 30.80
CA ALA A 142 -3.22 9.54 29.82
C ALA A 142 -4.15 9.04 28.71
N ALA A 143 -5.18 9.83 28.43
CA ALA A 143 -6.06 9.61 27.31
C ALA A 143 -5.45 10.32 26.10
N LEU A 144 -4.66 9.57 25.33
CA LEU A 144 -4.05 10.09 24.11
C LEU A 144 -4.97 9.86 22.92
N THR A 145 -4.88 10.76 21.95
CA THR A 145 -5.44 10.57 20.61
C THR A 145 -4.28 10.45 19.64
N GLU A 146 -4.28 9.40 18.83
CA GLU A 146 -3.38 9.25 17.70
C GLU A 146 -4.09 9.69 16.44
N GLU A 147 -3.50 10.65 15.73
CA GLU A 147 -3.89 11.01 14.37
C GLU A 147 -2.95 10.31 13.39
N HIS A 148 -3.53 9.63 12.41
CA HIS A 148 -2.80 9.01 11.31
C HIS A 148 -2.78 9.96 10.12
N TRP A 149 -1.58 10.26 9.64
CA TRP A 149 -1.35 11.17 8.51
C TRP A 149 -0.52 10.48 7.45
N LEU A 150 -0.87 10.72 6.20
CA LEU A 150 -0.04 10.40 5.05
C LEU A 150 0.50 11.71 4.47
N ILE A 151 1.81 11.78 4.29
CA ILE A 151 2.52 12.95 3.77
C ILE A 151 3.29 12.52 2.53
N SER A 152 3.12 13.24 1.43
CA SER A 152 3.81 13.00 0.17
C SER A 152 4.68 14.17 -0.24
N HIS A 153 5.76 13.86 -0.95
CA HIS A 153 6.42 14.85 -1.78
C HIS A 153 5.46 15.29 -2.91
N ALA A 154 5.55 16.55 -3.35
CA ALA A 154 4.59 17.12 -4.29
C ALA A 154 4.60 16.48 -5.69
N ASP A 155 5.63 15.72 -6.05
CA ASP A 155 5.67 14.91 -7.29
C ASP A 155 4.95 13.56 -7.18
N GLY A 156 4.41 13.22 -6.00
CA GLY A 156 3.57 12.04 -5.80
C GLY A 156 4.31 10.70 -5.74
N GLY A 157 5.63 10.67 -5.90
CA GLY A 157 6.41 9.43 -5.91
C GLY A 157 6.96 8.99 -4.54
N LEU A 158 6.98 9.88 -3.56
CA LEU A 158 7.60 9.61 -2.25
C LEU A 158 6.62 9.86 -1.10
N TRP A 159 6.40 8.84 -0.30
CA TRP A 159 5.38 8.83 0.76
C TRP A 159 5.97 8.50 2.12
N LEU A 160 5.46 9.16 3.16
CA LEU A 160 5.67 8.77 4.55
C LEU A 160 4.36 8.77 5.32
N ARG A 161 4.22 7.83 6.24
CA ARG A 161 3.16 7.80 7.24
C ARG A 161 3.66 8.44 8.53
N ALA A 162 2.83 9.27 9.15
CA ALA A 162 3.12 9.94 10.40
C ALA A 162 2.00 9.67 11.43
N GLY A 163 2.38 9.27 12.63
CA GLY A 163 1.46 9.10 13.77
C GLY A 163 1.67 10.23 14.76
N ARG A 164 0.71 11.16 14.85
CA ARG A 164 0.77 12.32 15.75
C ARG A 164 -0.03 12.03 17.02
N LEU A 165 0.63 12.06 18.17
CA LEU A 165 -0.01 11.90 19.46
C LEU A 165 -0.39 13.25 20.05
N THR A 166 -1.64 13.35 20.50
CA THR A 166 -2.16 14.52 21.19
C THR A 166 -2.79 14.15 22.53
N GLU A 167 -2.69 15.07 23.49
CA GLU A 167 -3.41 15.03 24.77
C GLU A 167 -4.24 16.31 24.87
N SER A 168 -5.57 16.17 24.89
CA SER A 168 -6.49 17.32 24.85
C SER A 168 -6.21 18.29 23.68
N GLY A 169 -5.83 17.74 22.52
CA GLY A 169 -5.49 18.50 21.30
C GLY A 169 -4.07 19.10 21.27
N ALA A 170 -3.32 19.05 22.37
CA ALA A 170 -1.93 19.49 22.40
C ALA A 170 -1.01 18.35 21.92
N PHE A 171 -0.05 18.67 21.04
CA PHE A 171 0.96 17.71 20.59
C PHE A 171 1.84 17.25 21.77
N VAL A 172 2.01 15.93 21.92
CA VAL A 172 2.85 15.33 22.97
C VAL A 172 3.95 14.41 22.44
N GLY A 173 3.88 14.01 21.17
CA GLY A 173 4.88 13.16 20.54
C GLY A 173 4.38 12.49 19.27
N GLY A 174 5.19 11.60 18.72
CA GLY A 174 4.87 10.82 17.54
C GLY A 174 6.11 10.46 16.74
N SER A 175 5.90 9.75 15.63
CA SER A 175 6.97 9.34 14.74
C SER A 175 6.45 9.23 13.31
N PHE A 176 7.36 8.98 12.38
CA PHE A 176 7.06 8.79 10.97
C PHE A 176 7.89 7.64 10.39
N SER A 177 7.38 7.03 9.32
CA SER A 177 8.06 6.00 8.54
C SER A 177 7.77 6.21 7.05
N GLY A 178 8.79 6.07 6.21
CA GLY A 178 8.63 5.99 4.76
C GLY A 178 7.86 4.72 4.39
N VAL A 179 6.99 4.82 3.38
CA VAL A 179 6.14 3.68 2.97
C VAL A 179 6.95 2.68 2.13
N GLU A 180 7.84 3.18 1.27
CA GLU A 180 8.63 2.35 0.33
C GLU A 180 10.07 2.82 0.12
N GLN A 181 10.32 4.12 0.34
CA GLN A 181 11.59 4.77 0.01
C GLN A 181 12.02 5.78 1.09
N CYS A 182 13.31 6.11 1.11
CA CYS A 182 13.91 7.02 2.09
C CYS A 182 14.14 8.45 1.60
N ASP A 183 13.81 8.76 0.34
CA ASP A 183 14.36 9.91 -0.39
C ASP A 183 13.69 11.26 -0.07
N PHE A 184 12.49 11.24 0.54
CA PHE A 184 11.75 12.48 0.81
C PHE A 184 12.33 13.29 1.98
N ILE A 185 12.35 12.69 3.17
CA ILE A 185 12.81 13.31 4.43
C ILE A 185 13.83 12.39 5.10
N ALA A 186 13.43 11.14 5.37
CA ALA A 186 14.26 10.04 5.85
C ALA A 186 13.47 8.73 5.77
N CYS A 187 14.13 7.58 5.96
CA CYS A 187 13.45 6.29 6.06
C CYS A 187 12.43 6.24 7.21
N GLY A 188 12.74 6.90 8.33
CA GLY A 188 11.85 7.02 9.49
C GLY A 188 12.49 7.87 10.59
N GLY A 189 11.71 8.23 11.61
CA GLY A 189 12.19 9.06 12.70
C GLY A 189 11.08 9.61 13.59
N LEU A 190 11.42 10.58 14.44
CA LEU A 190 10.51 11.19 15.41
C LEU A 190 9.84 12.45 14.85
N LEU A 191 8.63 12.69 15.32
CA LEU A 191 8.00 14.00 15.32
C LEU A 191 8.44 14.73 16.59
N THR A 192 9.22 15.79 16.43
CA THR A 192 9.79 16.58 17.54
C THR A 192 8.93 17.79 17.89
N ASP A 193 8.19 18.31 16.93
CA ASP A 193 7.17 19.34 17.13
C ASP A 193 6.06 19.23 16.08
N TRP A 194 4.84 19.61 16.46
CA TRP A 194 3.73 19.82 15.54
C TRP A 194 2.83 20.92 16.05
N THR A 195 3.14 22.15 15.64
CA THR A 195 2.41 23.35 16.04
C THR A 195 1.33 23.67 15.00
N ILE A 196 0.11 23.93 15.48
CA ILE A 196 -1.03 24.37 14.65
C ILE A 196 -1.49 25.75 15.14
N SER A 197 -1.58 26.71 14.22
CA SER A 197 -2.05 28.08 14.50
C SER A 197 -3.02 28.53 13.40
N GLY A 198 -4.32 28.49 13.69
CA GLY A 198 -5.34 28.65 12.68
C GLY A 198 -5.25 27.50 11.67
N THR A 199 -5.05 27.82 10.39
CA THR A 199 -4.81 26.84 9.32
C THR A 199 -3.32 26.55 9.10
N ALA A 200 -2.40 27.27 9.74
CA ALA A 200 -0.97 27.08 9.54
C ALA A 200 -0.43 25.91 10.39
N HIS A 201 0.30 25.01 9.76
CA HIS A 201 0.97 23.88 10.41
C HIS A 201 2.50 24.05 10.30
N SER A 202 3.21 23.72 11.38
CA SER A 202 4.66 23.58 11.41
C SER A 202 5.01 22.24 12.05
N ILE A 203 5.64 21.36 11.29
CA ILE A 203 6.01 20.00 11.68
C ILE A 203 7.53 19.92 11.69
N ALA A 204 8.12 19.49 12.80
CA ALA A 204 9.57 19.29 12.90
C ALA A 204 9.88 17.81 13.13
N THR A 205 10.82 17.27 12.36
CA THR A 205 11.21 15.86 12.43
C THR A 205 12.69 15.69 12.76
N SER A 206 13.03 14.53 13.31
CA SER A 206 14.41 14.08 13.46
C SER A 206 14.56 12.60 13.13
N SER A 207 15.59 12.24 12.37
CA SER A 207 16.00 10.85 12.16
C SER A 207 17.42 10.62 12.68
N ALA A 208 17.69 9.42 13.16
CA ALA A 208 19.02 9.00 13.58
C ALA A 208 19.59 7.95 12.60
N GLY A 209 20.76 7.40 12.93
CA GLY A 209 21.50 6.48 12.07
C GLY A 209 22.85 7.05 11.66
N SER A 210 23.52 6.38 10.72
CA SER A 210 24.79 6.84 10.15
C SER A 210 24.67 8.20 9.45
N CYS A 211 23.48 8.49 8.92
CA CYS A 211 23.10 9.76 8.30
C CYS A 211 21.86 10.33 9.00
N SER A 212 22.07 11.00 10.14
CA SER A 212 20.98 11.67 10.84
C SER A 212 20.44 12.85 10.03
N SER A 213 19.13 13.05 10.08
CA SER A 213 18.47 14.19 9.46
C SER A 213 17.59 14.95 10.45
N SER A 214 17.36 16.23 10.16
CA SER A 214 16.32 17.02 10.81
C SER A 214 15.59 17.82 9.75
N SER A 215 14.26 17.80 9.80
CA SER A 215 13.44 18.47 8.80
C SER A 215 12.39 19.36 9.43
N THR A 216 11.98 20.38 8.67
CA THR A 216 10.87 21.26 9.03
C THR A 216 9.95 21.36 7.83
N LEU A 217 8.69 21.02 8.04
CA LEU A 217 7.61 21.16 7.07
C LEU A 217 6.72 22.30 7.54
N THR A 218 6.44 23.27 6.67
CA THR A 218 5.52 24.38 6.96
C THR A 218 4.47 24.44 5.87
N GLY A 219 3.20 24.40 6.26
CA GLY A 219 2.09 24.38 5.30
C GLY A 219 0.81 25.02 5.82
N VAL A 220 -0.19 25.08 4.95
CA VAL A 220 -1.53 25.59 5.24
C VAL A 220 -2.54 24.48 4.98
N PHE A 221 -3.37 24.19 5.98
CA PHE A 221 -4.48 23.26 5.89
C PHE A 221 -5.70 23.95 5.26
N ASP A 222 -6.15 23.42 4.13
CA ASP A 222 -7.43 23.80 3.51
C ASP A 222 -8.53 22.86 4.02
N ALA A 223 -9.45 23.41 4.81
CA ALA A 223 -10.58 22.66 5.35
C ALA A 223 -11.60 22.24 4.28
N ALA A 224 -11.61 22.88 3.10
CA ALA A 224 -12.54 22.51 2.03
C ALA A 224 -12.12 21.20 1.35
N SER A 225 -10.82 20.97 1.18
CA SER A 225 -10.26 19.75 0.61
C SER A 225 -9.70 18.79 1.67
N ALA A 226 -9.68 19.19 2.95
CA ALA A 226 -9.01 18.50 4.05
C ALA A 226 -7.54 18.14 3.73
N LEU A 227 -6.83 19.10 3.12
CA LEU A 227 -5.48 18.90 2.59
C LEU A 227 -4.52 19.94 3.18
N LEU A 228 -3.39 19.48 3.70
CA LEU A 228 -2.27 20.32 4.10
C LEU A 228 -1.27 20.39 2.95
N THR A 229 -0.98 21.59 2.46
CA THR A 229 0.05 21.80 1.42
C THR A 229 1.09 22.81 1.88
N GLY A 230 2.33 22.64 1.47
CA GLY A 230 3.40 23.53 1.90
C GLY A 230 4.77 23.15 1.37
N SER A 231 5.79 23.64 2.05
CA SER A 231 7.19 23.39 1.72
C SER A 231 7.93 22.74 2.88
N TYR A 232 8.94 21.95 2.58
CA TYR A 232 9.83 21.36 3.58
C TYR A 232 11.29 21.71 3.32
N THR A 233 12.08 21.65 4.39
CA THR A 233 13.54 21.69 4.34
C THR A 233 14.11 20.59 5.22
N THR A 234 15.07 19.84 4.70
CA THR A 234 15.76 18.76 5.40
C THR A 234 17.25 19.08 5.47
N THR A 235 17.84 18.91 6.64
CA THR A 235 19.30 18.98 6.84
C THR A 235 19.80 17.60 7.22
N ASN A 236 20.78 17.09 6.48
CA ASN A 236 21.39 15.77 6.71
C ASN A 236 22.87 15.93 7.10
N THR A 237 23.40 15.03 7.91
CA THR A 237 24.83 15.00 8.25
C THR A 237 25.73 14.47 7.14
N CYS A 238 25.17 13.71 6.19
CA CYS A 238 25.90 13.05 5.11
C CYS A 238 25.80 13.77 3.76
N SER A 239 24.84 14.67 3.58
CA SER A 239 24.56 15.35 2.32
C SER A 239 24.21 16.82 2.55
N SER A 240 24.15 17.60 1.47
CA SER A 240 23.63 18.96 1.52
C SER A 240 22.16 18.97 1.91
N SER A 241 21.71 20.06 2.54
CA SER A 241 20.29 20.26 2.81
C SER A 241 19.47 20.19 1.52
N THR A 242 18.33 19.53 1.60
CA THR A 242 17.33 19.40 0.53
C THR A 242 16.04 20.12 0.95
N GLY A 243 15.15 20.32 0.01
CA GLY A 243 13.83 20.90 0.25
C GLY A 243 13.00 20.84 -1.01
N GLY A 244 11.71 21.06 -0.83
CA GLY A 244 10.72 20.95 -1.90
C GLY A 244 9.33 21.23 -1.35
N ASP A 245 8.32 20.85 -2.12
CA ASP A 245 6.93 21.00 -1.73
C ASP A 245 6.39 19.66 -1.23
N PHE A 246 5.37 19.73 -0.37
CA PHE A 246 4.71 18.55 0.17
C PHE A 246 3.19 18.74 0.23
N MET A 247 2.51 17.61 0.27
CA MET A 247 1.08 17.52 0.53
C MET A 247 0.85 16.51 1.65
N ALA A 248 -0.20 16.68 2.43
CA ALA A 248 -0.54 15.77 3.51
C ALA A 248 -2.05 15.71 3.77
N GLY A 249 -2.55 14.53 4.09
CA GLY A 249 -3.93 14.30 4.47
C GLY A 249 -4.02 13.42 5.71
N LYS A 250 -5.08 13.64 6.51
CA LYS A 250 -5.39 12.79 7.66
C LYS A 250 -6.17 11.56 7.19
N GLU A 251 -5.74 10.36 7.62
CA GLU A 251 -6.34 9.06 7.28
C GLU A 251 -7.39 8.62 8.30
N GLY A 252 -7.26 9.08 9.54
CA GLY A 252 -8.12 8.67 10.64
C GLY A 252 -7.53 9.00 12.00
N LEU A 253 -8.27 8.66 13.06
CA LEU A 253 -7.75 8.71 14.43
C LEU A 253 -8.19 7.54 15.29
N SER A 254 -7.43 7.31 16.36
CA SER A 254 -7.78 6.41 17.45
C SER A 254 -7.48 7.03 18.81
N THR A 255 -8.10 6.50 19.86
CA THR A 255 -7.78 6.89 21.24
C THR A 255 -7.16 5.71 21.97
N THR A 256 -6.41 5.97 23.04
CA THR A 256 -5.89 4.92 23.93
C THR A 256 -6.98 3.92 24.34
N ALA A 257 -8.17 4.41 24.70
CA ALA A 257 -9.28 3.55 25.11
C ALA A 257 -9.80 2.67 23.96
N HIS A 258 -9.82 3.18 22.74
CA HIS A 258 -10.21 2.40 21.57
C HIS A 258 -9.17 1.33 21.23
N ALA A 259 -7.88 1.68 21.30
CA ALA A 259 -6.80 0.72 21.09
C ALA A 259 -6.79 -0.39 22.15
N GLU A 260 -7.01 -0.07 23.43
CA GLU A 260 -7.19 -1.07 24.50
C GLU A 260 -8.38 -2.00 24.22
N ALA A 261 -9.53 -1.46 23.82
CA ALA A 261 -10.71 -2.26 23.50
C ALA A 261 -10.51 -3.16 22.26
N THR A 262 -9.75 -2.69 21.26
CA THR A 262 -9.40 -3.48 20.07
C THR A 262 -8.42 -4.60 20.43
N LEU A 263 -7.40 -4.34 21.24
CA LEU A 263 -6.49 -5.38 21.74
C LEU A 263 -7.22 -6.43 22.58
N GLU A 264 -8.20 -6.02 23.40
CA GLU A 264 -9.07 -6.94 24.14
C GLU A 264 -9.91 -7.82 23.22
N LEU A 265 -10.49 -7.25 22.15
CA LEU A 265 -11.20 -8.01 21.11
C LEU A 265 -10.29 -9.06 20.49
N VAL A 266 -9.10 -8.67 20.02
CA VAL A 266 -8.15 -9.58 19.35
C VAL A 266 -7.67 -10.68 20.29
N ALA A 267 -7.25 -10.33 21.52
CA ALA A 267 -6.80 -11.31 22.51
C ALA A 267 -7.91 -12.34 22.82
N THR A 268 -9.13 -11.87 23.05
CA THR A 268 -10.27 -12.76 23.34
C THR A 268 -10.59 -13.66 22.15
N PHE A 269 -10.47 -13.13 20.93
CA PHE A 269 -10.70 -13.92 19.72
C PHE A 269 -9.66 -15.03 19.55
N CYS A 270 -8.37 -14.70 19.64
CA CYS A 270 -7.30 -15.70 19.52
C CYS A 270 -7.40 -16.76 20.64
N ASP A 271 -7.61 -16.34 21.89
CA ASP A 271 -7.77 -17.27 23.02
C ASP A 271 -9.00 -18.19 22.84
N ALA A 272 -10.08 -17.68 22.27
CA ALA A 272 -11.27 -18.49 21.96
C ALA A 272 -11.01 -19.48 20.82
N LEU A 273 -10.22 -19.13 19.80
CA LEU A 273 -9.82 -20.07 18.74
C LEU A 273 -8.95 -21.21 19.29
N GLU A 274 -7.94 -20.89 20.10
CA GLU A 274 -6.99 -21.87 20.67
C GLU A 274 -7.63 -22.80 21.68
N THR A 275 -8.65 -22.31 22.40
CA THR A 275 -9.45 -23.15 23.30
C THR A 275 -10.61 -23.85 22.60
N GLU A 276 -10.67 -23.79 21.26
CA GLU A 276 -11.71 -24.39 20.42
C GLU A 276 -13.12 -23.99 20.87
N SER A 277 -13.25 -22.76 21.36
CA SER A 277 -14.44 -22.25 22.00
C SER A 277 -15.43 -21.74 20.99
N THR A 278 -16.69 -22.16 21.13
CA THR A 278 -17.81 -21.64 20.32
C THR A 278 -18.00 -20.12 20.45
N THR A 279 -17.41 -19.47 21.46
CA THR A 279 -17.45 -18.01 21.65
C THR A 279 -16.51 -17.25 20.70
N ALA A 280 -15.62 -17.93 19.95
CA ALA A 280 -14.77 -17.27 18.96
C ALA A 280 -15.57 -16.44 17.95
N ILE A 281 -16.78 -16.90 17.60
CA ILE A 281 -17.68 -16.18 16.70
C ILE A 281 -18.16 -14.83 17.25
N ASP A 282 -18.10 -14.63 18.56
CA ASP A 282 -18.53 -13.38 19.19
C ASP A 282 -17.57 -12.24 18.86
N ALA A 283 -16.37 -12.51 18.35
CA ALA A 283 -15.51 -11.48 17.78
C ALA A 283 -16.18 -10.77 16.59
N LEU A 284 -17.07 -11.45 15.85
CA LEU A 284 -17.80 -10.89 14.72
C LEU A 284 -19.09 -10.19 15.18
N HIS A 285 -19.55 -9.21 14.41
CA HIS A 285 -20.85 -8.53 14.59
C HIS A 285 -22.02 -9.51 14.34
N SER A 286 -23.17 -9.35 15.01
CA SER A 286 -24.33 -10.26 14.83
C SER A 286 -24.87 -10.28 13.40
N ALA A 287 -24.77 -9.14 12.71
CA ALA A 287 -25.11 -8.96 11.31
C ALA A 287 -23.89 -8.97 10.37
N TYR A 288 -22.79 -9.65 10.73
CA TYR A 288 -21.61 -9.73 9.89
C TYR A 288 -21.95 -10.29 8.50
N LEU A 289 -21.52 -9.57 7.47
CA LEU A 289 -21.62 -9.91 6.05
C LEU A 289 -20.43 -9.31 5.30
N HIS A 290 -19.66 -10.13 4.61
CA HIS A 290 -18.56 -9.71 3.74
C HIS A 290 -18.61 -10.46 2.42
N ASP A 291 -18.92 -9.76 1.31
CA ASP A 291 -19.00 -10.34 -0.04
C ASP A 291 -19.78 -11.67 -0.12
N GLY A 292 -20.89 -11.74 0.61
CA GLY A 292 -21.75 -12.93 0.68
C GLY A 292 -21.37 -13.93 1.78
N VAL A 293 -20.20 -13.81 2.39
CA VAL A 293 -19.77 -14.58 3.56
C VAL A 293 -20.44 -14.02 4.81
N THR A 294 -21.28 -14.83 5.44
CA THR A 294 -22.06 -14.45 6.62
C THR A 294 -21.36 -14.85 7.91
N ARG A 295 -21.83 -14.32 9.05
CA ARG A 295 -21.44 -14.82 10.37
C ARG A 295 -21.60 -16.34 10.49
N SER A 296 -22.67 -16.92 9.94
CA SER A 296 -22.89 -18.38 10.00
C SER A 296 -21.86 -19.17 9.21
N ASP A 297 -21.32 -18.62 8.13
CA ASP A 297 -20.29 -19.28 7.32
C ASP A 297 -18.97 -19.33 8.10
N TRP A 298 -18.57 -18.22 8.74
CA TRP A 298 -17.43 -18.20 9.66
C TRP A 298 -17.62 -19.17 10.84
N GLN A 299 -18.81 -19.22 11.43
CA GLN A 299 -19.11 -20.20 12.48
C GLN A 299 -18.92 -21.63 12.00
N ALA A 300 -19.38 -21.96 10.79
CA ALA A 300 -19.20 -23.27 10.19
C ALA A 300 -17.72 -23.57 9.92
N GLN A 301 -16.95 -22.58 9.47
CA GLN A 301 -15.50 -22.70 9.27
C GLN A 301 -14.76 -22.96 10.59
N PHE A 302 -15.03 -22.18 11.64
CA PHE A 302 -14.45 -22.41 12.97
C PHE A 302 -14.79 -23.80 13.50
N ASN A 303 -16.06 -24.22 13.41
CA ASN A 303 -16.47 -25.57 13.82
C ASN A 303 -15.77 -26.67 13.02
N SER A 304 -15.50 -26.43 11.73
CA SER A 304 -14.72 -27.35 10.90
C SER A 304 -13.27 -27.43 11.37
N TRP A 305 -12.64 -26.31 11.72
CA TRP A 305 -11.30 -26.32 12.31
C TRP A 305 -11.27 -27.11 13.61
N PHE A 306 -12.17 -26.81 14.55
CA PHE A 306 -12.25 -27.47 15.86
C PHE A 306 -12.55 -28.98 15.77
N LEU A 307 -13.17 -29.45 14.68
CA LEU A 307 -13.42 -30.87 14.48
C LEU A 307 -12.24 -31.61 13.85
N ASN A 308 -11.48 -30.93 12.98
CA ASN A 308 -10.50 -31.56 12.11
C ASN A 308 -9.05 -31.32 12.53
N TYR A 309 -8.81 -30.41 13.48
CA TYR A 309 -7.49 -30.03 13.95
C TYR A 309 -7.45 -30.00 15.47
N ASP A 310 -6.34 -30.47 16.03
CA ASP A 310 -5.95 -30.34 17.43
C ASP A 310 -4.91 -29.21 17.57
N SER A 311 -4.72 -28.71 18.79
CA SER A 311 -3.64 -27.77 19.14
C SER A 311 -3.63 -26.53 18.24
N ILE A 312 -4.81 -25.95 18.02
CA ILE A 312 -4.96 -24.71 17.27
C ILE A 312 -4.17 -23.61 17.99
N GLU A 313 -3.39 -22.86 17.22
CA GLU A 313 -2.60 -21.71 17.64
C GLU A 313 -3.01 -20.52 16.77
N ALA A 314 -3.27 -19.37 17.39
CA ALA A 314 -3.64 -18.15 16.69
C ALA A 314 -2.65 -17.04 17.07
N ASP A 315 -1.90 -16.52 16.11
CA ASP A 315 -0.95 -15.42 16.30
C ASP A 315 -1.46 -14.16 15.63
N ALA A 316 -1.33 -13.01 16.31
CA ALA A 316 -1.86 -11.74 15.85
C ALA A 316 -0.85 -10.60 16.06
N VAL A 317 -0.52 -9.90 14.97
CA VAL A 317 0.39 -8.75 14.97
C VAL A 317 -0.37 -7.52 14.50
N LEU A 318 -0.54 -6.51 15.35
CA LEU A 318 -1.28 -5.29 15.03
C LEU A 318 -0.34 -4.17 14.58
N THR A 319 -0.68 -3.48 13.49
CA THR A 319 0.15 -2.42 12.91
C THR A 319 -0.56 -1.06 12.92
N ARG A 320 -1.87 -1.01 12.74
CA ARG A 320 -2.64 0.26 12.72
C ARG A 320 -4.07 0.09 13.23
N ILE A 321 -4.55 1.05 14.00
CA ILE A 321 -5.94 1.07 14.50
C ILE A 321 -6.55 2.43 14.18
N ILE A 322 -7.61 2.46 13.37
CA ILE A 322 -8.36 3.68 13.04
C ILE A 322 -9.82 3.45 13.45
N THR A 323 -10.39 4.33 14.26
CA THR A 323 -11.71 4.07 14.86
C THR A 323 -12.64 5.27 14.92
N LEU A 324 -12.15 6.42 14.46
CA LEU A 324 -12.83 7.70 14.55
C LEU A 324 -12.58 8.52 13.28
N ASP A 325 -13.49 9.45 13.03
CA ASP A 325 -13.42 10.51 12.03
C ASP A 325 -13.81 11.80 12.75
N ASP A 326 -12.97 12.83 12.66
CA ASP A 326 -13.19 14.14 13.28
C ASP A 326 -13.73 15.20 12.30
N GLY A 327 -14.05 14.81 11.07
CA GLY A 327 -14.52 15.67 9.99
C GLY A 327 -13.39 16.35 9.21
N GLU A 328 -12.13 16.04 9.52
CA GLU A 328 -10.94 16.59 8.83
C GLU A 328 -10.18 15.51 8.04
N LEU A 329 -10.79 14.34 7.79
CA LEU A 329 -10.17 13.29 6.98
C LEU A 329 -10.15 13.72 5.52
N HIS A 330 -9.02 13.49 4.87
CA HIS A 330 -8.92 13.73 3.43
C HIS A 330 -9.86 12.76 2.70
N PRO A 331 -10.72 13.21 1.75
CA PRO A 331 -11.71 12.33 1.12
C PRO A 331 -11.12 11.09 0.45
N MET A 332 -9.89 11.17 -0.07
CA MET A 332 -9.21 10.00 -0.65
C MET A 332 -8.56 9.07 0.38
N LEU A 333 -8.42 9.49 1.63
CA LEU A 333 -7.81 8.71 2.71
C LEU A 333 -8.85 8.21 3.74
N ALA A 334 -10.02 8.85 3.74
CA ALA A 334 -11.11 8.52 4.63
C ALA A 334 -11.60 7.10 4.36
N GLY A 335 -12.01 6.43 5.43
CA GLY A 335 -12.57 5.09 5.35
C GLY A 335 -13.21 4.70 6.67
N PRO A 336 -13.88 3.55 6.72
CA PRO A 336 -14.48 3.06 7.95
C PRO A 336 -13.45 2.87 9.07
N ALA A 337 -13.97 2.72 10.29
CA ALA A 337 -13.19 2.19 11.40
C ALA A 337 -12.63 0.81 11.02
N ARG A 338 -11.33 0.62 11.25
CA ARG A 338 -10.55 -0.50 10.74
C ARG A 338 -9.35 -0.85 11.63
N LEU A 339 -8.90 -2.08 11.49
CA LEU A 339 -7.69 -2.63 12.08
C LEU A 339 -6.80 -3.18 10.97
N GLU A 340 -5.54 -2.78 10.95
CA GLU A 340 -4.49 -3.44 10.18
C GLU A 340 -3.68 -4.33 11.09
N TRP A 341 -3.59 -5.58 10.67
CA TRP A 341 -3.01 -6.65 11.46
C TRP A 341 -2.73 -7.86 10.59
N ARG A 342 -1.79 -8.72 11.01
CA ARG A 342 -1.65 -10.06 10.48
C ARG A 342 -2.22 -11.06 11.48
N LEU A 343 -3.08 -11.96 11.02
CA LEU A 343 -3.62 -13.08 11.79
C LEU A 343 -3.19 -14.39 11.14
N THR A 344 -2.41 -15.19 11.84
CA THR A 344 -2.08 -16.55 11.42
C THR A 344 -2.73 -17.56 12.36
N VAL A 345 -3.59 -18.42 11.83
CA VAL A 345 -4.18 -19.55 12.56
C VAL A 345 -3.58 -20.83 12.00
N SER A 346 -3.06 -21.69 12.88
CA SER A 346 -2.48 -22.98 12.51
C SER A 346 -3.00 -24.09 13.42
N GLY A 347 -2.97 -25.33 12.95
CA GLY A 347 -3.40 -26.49 13.74
C GLY A 347 -2.72 -27.77 13.30
N VAL A 348 -2.68 -28.78 14.16
CA VAL A 348 -2.21 -30.12 13.80
C VAL A 348 -3.43 -30.96 13.39
N PRO A 349 -3.47 -31.58 12.19
CA PRO A 349 -4.60 -32.41 11.80
C PRO A 349 -4.94 -33.47 12.86
N ALA A 350 -6.21 -33.64 13.19
CA ALA A 350 -6.68 -34.60 14.20
C ALA A 350 -6.36 -36.07 13.85
N ALA A 351 -6.11 -36.34 12.56
CA ALA A 351 -5.61 -37.64 12.08
C ALA A 351 -4.11 -37.86 12.36
N GLY A 352 -3.42 -36.87 12.95
CA GLY A 352 -1.97 -36.78 13.05
C GLY A 352 -1.35 -36.19 11.78
N GLY A 353 -0.19 -35.53 11.93
CA GLY A 353 0.51 -34.90 10.80
C GLY A 353 1.44 -33.79 11.23
N ALA A 354 1.94 -33.05 10.25
CA ALA A 354 2.58 -31.76 10.50
C ALA A 354 1.52 -30.68 10.78
N ARG A 355 1.91 -29.62 11.48
CA ARG A 355 1.07 -28.43 11.65
C ARG A 355 0.80 -27.78 10.29
N GLU A 356 -0.45 -27.40 10.04
CA GLU A 356 -0.93 -26.75 8.82
C GLU A 356 -1.39 -25.32 9.13
N THR A 357 -1.30 -24.43 8.14
CA THR A 357 -1.87 -23.08 8.23
C THR A 357 -3.33 -23.15 7.79
N LEU A 358 -4.24 -22.76 8.69
CA LEU A 358 -5.69 -22.76 8.48
C LEU A 358 -6.17 -21.42 7.94
N LEU A 359 -5.50 -20.34 8.36
CA LEU A 359 -5.71 -18.97 7.92
C LEU A 359 -4.36 -18.24 8.01
N ASP A 360 -3.98 -17.53 6.96
CA ASP A 360 -2.96 -16.48 7.02
C ASP A 360 -3.62 -15.25 6.42
N TYR A 361 -4.05 -14.35 7.28
CA TYR A 361 -4.85 -13.19 6.92
C TYR A 361 -4.04 -11.93 7.16
N GLU A 362 -3.95 -11.11 6.13
CA GLU A 362 -3.48 -9.75 6.19
C GLU A 362 -4.48 -8.93 5.36
N PRO A 363 -5.05 -7.84 5.91
CA PRO A 363 -5.95 -6.96 5.18
C PRO A 363 -5.33 -6.59 3.85
N ALA A 364 -5.97 -7.06 2.78
CA ALA A 364 -5.60 -6.76 1.42
C ALA A 364 -6.73 -5.93 0.83
N PRO A 365 -6.42 -4.91 0.04
CA PRO A 365 -7.45 -4.11 -0.58
C PRO A 365 -8.46 -4.98 -1.33
N PHE A 366 -9.76 -4.80 -1.04
CA PHE A 366 -10.91 -5.60 -1.49
C PHE A 366 -11.21 -6.93 -0.77
N ASP A 367 -10.25 -7.57 -0.11
CA ASP A 367 -10.43 -8.89 0.54
C ASP A 367 -10.32 -8.80 2.08
N ASP A 368 -10.99 -7.78 2.61
CA ASP A 368 -10.82 -7.27 3.97
C ASP A 368 -11.82 -7.88 4.97
N ALA A 369 -12.00 -9.21 4.92
CA ALA A 369 -13.02 -9.91 5.68
C ALA A 369 -12.95 -9.68 7.19
N LEU A 370 -11.75 -9.44 7.75
CA LEU A 370 -11.54 -9.23 9.18
C LEU A 370 -10.89 -7.86 9.49
N HIS A 371 -11.16 -6.87 8.64
CA HIS A 371 -10.55 -5.54 8.71
C HIS A 371 -11.43 -4.51 9.45
N TYR A 372 -12.71 -4.46 9.12
CA TYR A 372 -13.59 -3.39 9.58
C TYR A 372 -14.03 -3.59 11.04
N LEU A 373 -14.13 -2.49 11.77
CA LEU A 373 -14.52 -2.47 13.17
C LEU A 373 -15.87 -1.76 13.36
N ALA A 374 -16.67 -2.31 14.27
CA ALA A 374 -17.91 -1.68 14.74
C ALA A 374 -17.99 -1.74 16.27
N THR A 375 -19.14 -1.35 16.82
CA THR A 375 -19.46 -1.54 18.23
C THR A 375 -20.83 -2.19 18.35
N GLU A 376 -20.91 -3.29 19.09
CA GLU A 376 -22.15 -4.01 19.38
C GLU A 376 -22.30 -4.13 20.89
N SER A 377 -23.41 -3.61 21.42
CA SER A 377 -23.70 -3.63 22.87
C SER A 377 -22.57 -3.06 23.74
N GLY A 378 -21.86 -2.05 23.23
CA GLY A 378 -20.74 -1.40 23.93
C GLY A 378 -19.39 -2.12 23.81
N ARG A 379 -19.30 -3.22 23.07
CA ARG A 379 -18.06 -3.96 22.80
C ARG A 379 -17.61 -3.77 21.36
N ARG A 380 -16.30 -3.67 21.14
CA ARG A 380 -15.71 -3.70 19.78
C ARG A 380 -15.93 -5.08 19.15
N VAL A 381 -16.29 -5.09 17.88
CA VAL A 381 -16.47 -6.31 17.07
C VAL A 381 -15.95 -6.07 15.67
N ILE A 382 -15.57 -7.15 15.00
CA ILE A 382 -15.25 -7.17 13.58
C ILE A 382 -16.56 -7.17 12.79
N THR A 383 -16.66 -6.30 11.80
CA THR A 383 -17.76 -6.30 10.81
C THR A 383 -17.21 -6.63 9.44
N GLY A 384 -18.08 -7.14 8.56
CA GLY A 384 -17.76 -7.24 7.15
C GLY A 384 -18.07 -5.92 6.43
N ASN A 385 -17.83 -5.90 5.12
CA ASN A 385 -18.09 -4.72 4.27
C ASN A 385 -19.60 -4.48 4.02
N GLY A 386 -20.47 -5.39 4.46
CA GLY A 386 -21.92 -5.30 4.30
C GLY A 386 -22.43 -5.75 2.94
N GLU A 387 -21.56 -6.22 2.06
CA GLU A 387 -21.86 -6.54 0.67
C GLU A 387 -22.24 -8.02 0.52
N SER A 388 -23.23 -8.30 -0.34
CA SER A 388 -23.68 -9.68 -0.59
C SER A 388 -22.89 -10.39 -1.68
N VAL A 389 -22.03 -9.68 -2.41
CA VAL A 389 -21.24 -10.20 -3.53
C VAL A 389 -19.89 -9.46 -3.62
N PRO A 390 -18.83 -10.13 -4.11
CA PRO A 390 -17.55 -9.49 -4.41
C PRO A 390 -17.69 -8.22 -5.26
N PHE A 391 -16.77 -7.28 -5.06
CA PHE A 391 -16.74 -6.07 -5.87
C PHE A 391 -16.53 -6.42 -7.35
N SER A 392 -17.33 -5.81 -8.21
CA SER A 392 -17.13 -5.84 -9.65
C SER A 392 -17.67 -4.56 -10.29
N MET A 393 -17.11 -4.20 -11.44
CA MET A 393 -17.50 -3.01 -12.20
C MET A 393 -17.41 -3.26 -13.71
N ASN A 394 -18.14 -2.50 -14.51
CA ASN A 394 -18.01 -2.50 -15.96
C ASN A 394 -16.82 -1.63 -16.42
N MET A 395 -16.53 -1.69 -17.72
CA MET A 395 -15.73 -0.65 -18.36
C MET A 395 -16.49 0.69 -18.37
N PRO A 396 -15.78 1.83 -18.34
CA PRO A 396 -16.38 3.16 -18.35
C PRO A 396 -16.94 3.58 -19.72
N LEU A 397 -17.10 2.64 -20.64
CA LEU A 397 -17.64 2.79 -21.99
C LEU A 397 -18.22 1.45 -22.48
N VAL A 398 -18.93 1.49 -23.60
CA VAL A 398 -19.27 0.28 -24.36
C VAL A 398 -18.23 0.03 -25.46
N ALA A 399 -18.06 -1.22 -25.89
CA ALA A 399 -17.02 -1.59 -26.86
C ALA A 399 -17.04 -0.79 -28.18
N ALA A 400 -18.23 -0.38 -28.64
CA ALA A 400 -18.39 0.40 -29.88
C ALA A 400 -17.91 1.86 -29.75
N ASP A 401 -17.73 2.34 -28.52
CA ASP A 401 -17.32 3.71 -28.22
C ASP A 401 -15.80 3.85 -28.04
N GLY A 402 -15.04 2.74 -28.11
CA GLY A 402 -13.58 2.77 -28.05
C GLY A 402 -12.96 3.19 -29.39
N ALA A 403 -11.80 3.83 -29.32
CA ALA A 403 -10.98 4.18 -30.47
C ALA A 403 -9.63 3.46 -30.44
N ILE A 404 -8.90 3.54 -31.55
CA ILE A 404 -7.54 2.98 -31.73
C ILE A 404 -6.68 4.00 -32.48
N ASN A 405 -6.76 5.25 -32.07
CA ASN A 405 -6.09 6.36 -32.77
C ASN A 405 -4.58 6.37 -32.49
N ASN A 406 -4.18 6.09 -31.24
CA ASN A 406 -2.77 6.02 -30.85
C ASN A 406 -2.38 4.66 -30.27
N TYR A 407 -3.16 4.14 -29.32
CA TYR A 407 -2.83 2.88 -28.64
C TYR A 407 -4.05 2.05 -28.23
N GLY A 408 -5.28 2.59 -28.31
CA GLY A 408 -6.49 1.91 -27.86
C GLY A 408 -6.60 1.84 -26.34
N ILE A 409 -5.82 0.96 -25.71
CA ILE A 409 -5.67 0.88 -24.25
C ILE A 409 -4.19 0.96 -23.90
N TRP A 410 -3.84 1.83 -22.97
CA TRP A 410 -2.53 1.83 -22.32
C TRP A 410 -2.69 1.22 -20.91
N PRO A 411 -2.00 0.12 -20.59
CA PRO A 411 -2.34 -0.71 -19.44
C PRO A 411 -1.83 -0.15 -18.12
N TYR A 412 -2.24 -0.81 -17.04
CA TYR A 412 -1.74 -0.54 -15.70
C TYR A 412 -0.29 -1.00 -15.56
N GLY A 413 0.49 -0.22 -14.80
CA GLY A 413 1.86 -0.50 -14.40
C GLY A 413 2.90 -0.41 -15.50
N VAL A 414 2.53 -0.05 -16.73
CA VAL A 414 3.50 0.15 -17.81
C VAL A 414 4.36 1.38 -17.52
N HIS A 415 5.67 1.27 -17.69
CA HIS A 415 6.57 2.40 -17.47
C HIS A 415 6.85 3.09 -18.80
N GLY A 416 6.37 4.32 -18.97
CA GLY A 416 6.45 5.07 -20.21
C GLY A 416 5.57 6.32 -20.20
N GLY A 417 5.60 7.11 -21.28
CA GLY A 417 4.72 8.28 -21.50
C GLY A 417 4.52 9.24 -20.32
N GLY A 418 5.55 9.44 -19.51
CA GLY A 418 5.52 10.33 -18.33
C GLY A 418 5.29 9.64 -16.99
N HIS A 419 5.17 8.30 -17.00
CA HIS A 419 5.02 7.45 -15.81
C HIS A 419 6.24 6.51 -15.65
N PRO A 420 7.45 7.03 -15.36
CA PRO A 420 8.62 6.20 -15.09
C PRO A 420 8.50 5.34 -13.81
N GLU A 421 7.46 5.56 -13.01
CA GLU A 421 7.04 4.78 -11.83
C GLU A 421 6.01 3.69 -12.14
N GLY A 422 5.53 3.61 -13.38
CA GLY A 422 4.46 2.70 -13.78
C GLY A 422 3.09 3.39 -13.79
N HIS A 423 2.34 3.21 -14.86
CA HIS A 423 1.07 3.89 -15.08
C HIS A 423 -0.01 3.48 -14.04
N PRO A 424 -0.58 4.42 -13.25
CA PRO A 424 -1.41 4.11 -12.07
C PRO A 424 -2.88 3.79 -12.40
N GLY A 425 -3.17 3.37 -13.63
CA GLY A 425 -4.53 3.10 -14.11
C GLY A 425 -4.49 2.50 -15.51
N ILE A 426 -5.60 2.55 -16.23
CA ILE A 426 -5.63 2.26 -17.66
C ILE A 426 -6.11 3.50 -18.42
N ASP A 427 -5.43 3.83 -19.51
CA ASP A 427 -5.88 4.90 -20.39
C ASP A 427 -6.67 4.28 -21.52
N ILE A 428 -7.92 4.71 -21.67
CA ILE A 428 -8.82 4.15 -22.68
C ILE A 428 -9.11 5.23 -23.71
N GLU A 429 -8.81 4.98 -24.97
CA GLU A 429 -9.14 5.89 -26.06
C GLU A 429 -10.62 5.81 -26.44
N TYR A 430 -11.25 6.98 -26.56
CA TYR A 430 -12.66 7.09 -26.92
C TYR A 430 -12.83 7.54 -28.37
N ALA A 431 -13.85 7.01 -29.03
CA ALA A 431 -14.34 7.55 -30.28
C ALA A 431 -14.87 8.98 -30.05
N THR A 432 -14.70 9.84 -31.04
CA THR A 432 -15.15 11.23 -30.94
C THR A 432 -16.65 11.35 -30.63
N GLY A 433 -16.98 12.11 -29.58
CA GLY A 433 -18.35 12.46 -29.23
C GLY A 433 -19.09 11.41 -28.40
N THR A 434 -18.39 10.42 -27.86
CA THR A 434 -18.95 9.42 -26.93
C THR A 434 -18.90 9.94 -25.49
N SER A 435 -19.60 9.23 -24.61
CA SER A 435 -19.72 9.57 -23.19
C SER A 435 -18.90 8.64 -22.32
N VAL A 436 -18.46 9.16 -21.17
CA VAL A 436 -17.90 8.37 -20.08
C VAL A 436 -19.06 7.88 -19.21
N LEU A 437 -19.07 6.59 -18.93
CA LEU A 437 -20.11 5.92 -18.15
C LEU A 437 -19.59 5.56 -16.75
N ALA A 438 -20.48 5.60 -15.76
CA ALA A 438 -20.20 5.07 -14.45
C ALA A 438 -19.97 3.55 -14.56
N ALA A 439 -18.80 3.12 -14.13
CA ALA A 439 -18.37 1.72 -14.17
C ALA A 439 -19.17 0.86 -13.18
N CYS A 440 -19.66 1.47 -12.10
CA CYS A 440 -20.48 0.84 -11.08
C CYS A 440 -21.43 1.88 -10.45
N ALA A 441 -22.30 1.43 -9.54
CA ALA A 441 -23.06 2.35 -8.70
C ALA A 441 -22.17 2.91 -7.58
N GLY A 442 -22.45 4.13 -7.12
CA GLY A 442 -21.69 4.76 -6.05
C GLY A 442 -22.10 6.21 -5.79
N THR A 443 -21.31 6.91 -5.00
CA THR A 443 -21.49 8.35 -4.70
C THR A 443 -20.29 9.15 -5.17
N ILE A 444 -20.51 10.23 -5.90
CA ILE A 444 -19.42 11.10 -6.36
C ILE A 444 -18.82 11.82 -5.15
N THR A 445 -17.52 11.64 -4.92
CA THR A 445 -16.80 12.24 -3.78
C THR A 445 -15.95 13.43 -4.17
N ALA A 446 -15.54 13.52 -5.44
CA ALA A 446 -14.80 14.67 -5.96
C ALA A 446 -15.15 14.94 -7.42
N ILE A 447 -15.16 16.23 -7.77
CA ILE A 447 -15.21 16.74 -9.15
C ILE A 447 -14.29 17.96 -9.19
N GLY A 448 -13.36 18.02 -10.13
CA GLY A 448 -12.47 19.17 -10.27
C GLY A 448 -11.78 19.24 -11.63
N PRO A 449 -11.18 20.39 -11.98
CA PRO A 449 -10.28 20.46 -13.12
C PRO A 449 -9.08 19.54 -12.92
N ASN A 450 -8.63 18.87 -13.97
CA ASN A 450 -7.43 18.04 -13.91
C ASN A 450 -6.18 18.90 -13.62
N SER A 451 -5.30 18.40 -12.76
CA SER A 451 -4.10 19.13 -12.32
C SER A 451 -3.08 19.36 -13.44
N HIS A 452 -2.94 18.40 -14.36
CA HIS A 452 -2.00 18.43 -15.48
C HIS A 452 -2.63 19.03 -16.74
N PHE A 453 -3.94 18.83 -16.93
CA PHE A 453 -4.73 19.33 -18.04
C PHE A 453 -5.95 20.13 -17.54
N PRO A 454 -5.79 21.37 -17.05
CA PRO A 454 -6.88 22.11 -16.38
C PRO A 454 -8.12 22.44 -17.23
N SER A 455 -8.10 22.14 -18.53
CA SER A 455 -9.27 22.19 -19.42
C SER A 455 -10.12 20.91 -19.40
N LEU A 456 -9.61 19.84 -18.81
CA LEU A 456 -10.26 18.54 -18.60
C LEU A 456 -10.70 18.42 -17.15
N MET A 457 -11.51 17.40 -16.86
CA MET A 457 -12.11 17.18 -15.56
C MET A 457 -11.69 15.83 -14.98
N ASP A 458 -11.52 15.81 -13.67
CA ASP A 458 -11.37 14.60 -12.87
C ASP A 458 -12.63 14.38 -12.02
N LEU A 459 -13.01 13.13 -11.89
CA LEU A 459 -14.15 12.69 -11.08
C LEU A 459 -13.78 11.44 -10.28
N MET A 460 -14.13 11.46 -8.99
CA MET A 460 -13.96 10.31 -8.10
C MET A 460 -15.33 9.79 -7.67
N LEU A 461 -15.52 8.47 -7.78
CA LEU A 461 -16.75 7.77 -7.42
C LEU A 461 -16.46 6.76 -6.30
N GLU A 462 -17.00 6.97 -5.10
CA GLU A 462 -16.94 5.98 -4.03
C GLU A 462 -17.99 4.89 -4.30
N ALA A 463 -17.51 3.72 -4.71
CA ALA A 463 -18.34 2.57 -5.03
C ALA A 463 -18.73 1.78 -3.77
N ARG A 464 -17.80 1.71 -2.81
CA ARG A 464 -17.94 1.09 -1.48
C ARG A 464 -17.06 1.87 -0.51
N PRO A 465 -17.28 1.77 0.81
CA PRO A 465 -16.44 2.47 1.78
C PRO A 465 -14.94 2.20 1.56
N GLY A 466 -14.16 3.24 1.26
CA GLY A 466 -12.71 3.14 1.00
C GLY A 466 -12.32 2.64 -0.40
N VAL A 467 -13.29 2.37 -1.28
CA VAL A 467 -13.08 1.96 -2.69
C VAL A 467 -13.55 3.07 -3.60
N LEU A 468 -12.60 3.67 -4.33
CA LEU A 468 -12.86 4.76 -5.26
C LEU A 468 -12.58 4.31 -6.70
N VAL A 469 -13.46 4.68 -7.61
CA VAL A 469 -13.23 4.58 -9.06
C VAL A 469 -12.93 5.99 -9.57
N GLN A 470 -11.78 6.14 -10.20
CA GLN A 470 -11.29 7.41 -10.72
C GLN A 470 -11.52 7.49 -12.22
N TYR A 471 -11.99 8.66 -12.67
CA TYR A 471 -12.15 9.04 -14.05
C TYR A 471 -11.44 10.37 -14.27
N ASP A 472 -10.24 10.28 -14.84
CA ASP A 472 -9.38 11.43 -15.09
C ASP A 472 -9.36 11.79 -16.57
N HIS A 473 -9.01 13.04 -16.84
CA HIS A 473 -8.90 13.56 -18.21
C HIS A 473 -10.24 13.54 -18.98
N MET A 474 -11.35 13.58 -18.26
CA MET A 474 -12.68 13.67 -18.88
C MET A 474 -12.87 15.01 -19.60
N GLY A 475 -13.79 15.04 -20.54
CA GLY A 475 -14.38 16.28 -21.04
C GLY A 475 -15.25 16.96 -19.98
N ALA A 476 -16.33 17.63 -20.42
CA ALA A 476 -17.26 18.22 -19.47
C ALA A 476 -18.00 17.13 -18.67
N VAL A 477 -18.05 17.27 -17.34
CA VAL A 477 -18.92 16.45 -16.48
C VAL A 477 -20.38 16.83 -16.72
N ASP A 478 -21.29 15.86 -16.66
CA ASP A 478 -22.72 16.09 -16.78
C ASP A 478 -23.17 17.16 -15.76
N PRO A 479 -23.78 18.27 -16.19
CA PRO A 479 -24.09 19.40 -15.32
C PRO A 479 -25.15 19.10 -14.25
N SER A 480 -25.82 17.95 -14.31
CA SER A 480 -26.72 17.47 -13.26
C SER A 480 -26.00 16.79 -12.11
N LEU A 481 -24.72 16.44 -12.28
CA LEU A 481 -23.90 15.79 -11.26
C LEU A 481 -23.13 16.83 -10.43
N ALA A 482 -23.02 16.54 -9.15
CA ALA A 482 -22.24 17.28 -8.17
C ALA A 482 -21.65 16.31 -7.13
N VAL A 483 -20.66 16.75 -6.35
CA VAL A 483 -20.20 16.00 -5.18
C VAL A 483 -21.40 15.67 -4.26
N GLY A 484 -21.49 14.40 -3.86
CA GLY A 484 -22.61 13.82 -3.12
C GLY A 484 -23.72 13.21 -3.99
N SER A 485 -23.62 13.31 -5.32
CA SER A 485 -24.59 12.66 -6.23
C SER A 485 -24.40 11.14 -6.21
N ALA A 486 -25.50 10.42 -6.00
CA ALA A 486 -25.53 8.98 -6.21
C ALA A 486 -25.74 8.68 -7.70
N VAL A 487 -24.95 7.76 -8.24
CA VAL A 487 -25.06 7.28 -9.62
C VAL A 487 -25.27 5.77 -9.65
N VAL A 488 -25.83 5.30 -10.75
CA VAL A 488 -25.96 3.87 -11.03
C VAL A 488 -24.99 3.45 -12.13
N GLU A 489 -24.61 2.17 -12.15
CA GLU A 489 -23.80 1.60 -13.23
C GLU A 489 -24.39 1.92 -14.61
N GLY A 490 -23.54 2.34 -15.55
CA GLY A 490 -23.90 2.72 -16.91
C GLY A 490 -24.50 4.12 -17.06
N GLN A 491 -24.67 4.87 -15.97
CA GLN A 491 -25.09 6.27 -16.02
C GLN A 491 -24.01 7.13 -16.69
N VAL A 492 -24.41 8.07 -17.55
CA VAL A 492 -23.49 9.05 -18.13
C VAL A 492 -22.92 9.95 -17.03
N LEU A 493 -21.59 10.02 -16.95
CA LEU A 493 -20.86 10.91 -16.05
C LEU A 493 -20.44 12.20 -16.73
N GLY A 494 -20.20 12.15 -18.05
CA GLY A 494 -19.77 13.30 -18.82
C GLY A 494 -19.32 12.90 -20.22
N ASP A 495 -18.63 13.83 -20.87
CA ASP A 495 -18.10 13.64 -22.22
C ASP A 495 -16.69 13.02 -22.17
N ALA A 496 -16.36 12.20 -23.16
CA ALA A 496 -14.98 11.84 -23.43
C ALA A 496 -14.16 13.08 -23.89
N PRO A 497 -12.84 13.13 -23.66
CA PRO A 497 -12.03 14.27 -24.09
C PRO A 497 -12.01 14.40 -25.63
N PHE A 498 -12.11 15.63 -26.12
CA PHE A 498 -12.14 15.95 -27.56
C PHE A 498 -10.99 16.87 -28.01
N SER A 499 -9.90 16.95 -27.23
CA SER A 499 -8.76 17.79 -27.61
C SER A 499 -7.79 17.04 -28.54
N SER A 500 -7.14 17.74 -29.47
CA SER A 500 -6.16 17.12 -30.38
C SER A 500 -4.88 16.62 -29.69
N SER A 501 -4.70 16.92 -28.40
CA SER A 501 -3.52 16.54 -27.61
C SER A 501 -3.78 15.40 -26.63
N HIS A 502 -5.04 15.05 -26.36
CA HIS A 502 -5.40 14.01 -25.40
C HIS A 502 -6.83 13.49 -25.70
N THR A 503 -6.95 12.19 -25.97
CA THR A 503 -8.20 11.51 -26.37
C THR A 503 -8.51 10.28 -25.52
N ALA A 504 -7.79 10.10 -24.41
CA ALA A 504 -7.99 9.00 -23.49
C ALA A 504 -8.61 9.48 -22.18
N VAL A 505 -9.41 8.63 -21.55
CA VAL A 505 -9.79 8.79 -20.14
C VAL A 505 -8.90 7.87 -19.35
N HIS A 506 -8.24 8.42 -18.34
CA HIS A 506 -7.51 7.63 -17.37
C HIS A 506 -8.50 7.05 -16.37
N PHE A 507 -8.54 5.72 -16.30
CA PHE A 507 -9.46 4.95 -15.48
C PHE A 507 -8.69 4.14 -14.45
N ALA A 508 -8.85 4.47 -13.18
CA ALA A 508 -8.13 3.81 -12.10
C ALA A 508 -9.07 3.33 -10.99
N LEU A 509 -8.62 2.30 -10.29
CA LEU A 509 -9.25 1.79 -9.09
C LEU A 509 -8.35 2.13 -7.90
N ARG A 510 -8.89 2.85 -6.93
CA ARG A 510 -8.16 3.37 -5.77
C ARG A 510 -8.66 2.79 -4.46
N LEU A 511 -7.70 2.56 -3.57
CA LEU A 511 -7.87 2.01 -2.23
C LEU A 511 -7.09 2.88 -1.26
N GLY A 512 -7.74 3.89 -0.72
CA GLY A 512 -7.01 5.02 -0.15
C GLY A 512 -6.23 5.77 -1.24
N MET A 513 -4.90 5.91 -1.06
CA MET A 513 -4.03 6.48 -2.09
C MET A 513 -3.58 5.48 -3.14
N ASP A 514 -3.54 4.20 -2.79
CA ASP A 514 -2.94 3.19 -3.63
C ASP A 514 -3.84 2.95 -4.84
N THR A 515 -3.24 2.87 -6.01
CA THR A 515 -3.91 2.41 -7.22
C THR A 515 -3.70 0.93 -7.38
N THR A 516 -4.71 0.22 -7.85
CA THR A 516 -4.57 -1.18 -8.25
C THR A 516 -5.05 -1.36 -9.68
N CYS A 517 -4.61 -2.44 -10.33
CA CYS A 517 -5.08 -2.75 -11.66
C CYS A 517 -6.62 -2.93 -11.65
N PRO A 518 -7.37 -2.21 -12.50
CA PRO A 518 -8.83 -2.33 -12.51
C PRO A 518 -9.34 -3.63 -13.17
N VAL A 519 -8.52 -4.28 -14.01
CA VAL A 519 -8.92 -5.41 -14.86
C VAL A 519 -9.43 -6.63 -14.09
N PRO A 520 -8.78 -7.09 -12.99
CA PRO A 520 -9.28 -8.22 -12.20
C PRO A 520 -10.66 -8.00 -11.57
N TYR A 521 -11.11 -6.74 -11.47
CA TYR A 521 -12.39 -6.35 -10.88
C TYR A 521 -13.47 -6.06 -11.92
N LEU A 522 -13.20 -6.33 -13.20
CA LEU A 522 -14.22 -6.20 -14.22
C LEU A 522 -15.29 -7.29 -14.06
N SER A 523 -16.55 -6.90 -14.15
CA SER A 523 -17.68 -7.81 -14.30
C SER A 523 -17.52 -8.61 -15.60
N SER A 524 -18.27 -9.69 -15.78
CA SER A 524 -18.24 -10.44 -17.05
C SER A 524 -18.56 -9.58 -18.28
N ALA A 525 -19.42 -8.56 -18.13
CA ALA A 525 -19.73 -7.62 -19.21
C ALA A 525 -18.61 -6.59 -19.42
N GLY A 526 -18.01 -6.10 -18.33
CA GLY A 526 -16.82 -5.26 -18.36
C GLY A 526 -15.65 -5.96 -19.05
N GLN A 527 -15.34 -7.19 -18.65
CA GLN A 527 -14.29 -8.01 -19.24
C GLN A 527 -14.53 -8.22 -20.74
N GLY A 528 -15.77 -8.53 -21.15
CA GLY A 528 -16.09 -8.68 -22.56
C GLY A 528 -15.88 -7.40 -23.38
N THR A 529 -16.05 -6.22 -22.76
CA THR A 529 -15.73 -4.93 -23.39
C THR A 529 -14.22 -4.70 -23.44
N PHE A 530 -13.52 -4.96 -22.33
CA PHE A 530 -12.07 -4.86 -22.25
C PHE A 530 -11.37 -5.74 -23.28
N ASP A 531 -11.75 -7.03 -23.39
CA ASP A 531 -11.13 -7.99 -24.32
C ASP A 531 -11.22 -7.54 -25.77
N VAL A 532 -12.33 -6.92 -26.18
CA VAL A 532 -12.51 -6.39 -27.54
C VAL A 532 -11.55 -5.25 -27.82
N LEU A 533 -11.36 -4.35 -26.87
CA LEU A 533 -10.47 -3.19 -27.01
C LEU A 533 -8.99 -3.60 -26.88
N TRP A 534 -8.68 -4.43 -25.89
CA TRP A 534 -7.35 -4.94 -25.59
C TRP A 534 -6.76 -5.73 -26.75
N ALA A 535 -7.57 -6.52 -27.46
CA ALA A 535 -7.14 -7.24 -28.67
C ALA A 535 -6.71 -6.32 -29.83
N THR A 536 -6.88 -5.01 -29.70
CA THR A 536 -6.46 -4.00 -30.69
C THR A 536 -5.46 -2.99 -30.11
N ALA A 537 -5.11 -3.14 -28.83
CA ALA A 537 -4.15 -2.28 -28.17
C ALA A 537 -2.77 -2.44 -28.82
N HIS A 538 -1.99 -1.36 -28.82
CA HIS A 538 -0.62 -1.37 -29.33
C HIS A 538 0.17 -0.20 -28.76
N TYR A 539 1.30 -0.48 -28.14
CA TYR A 539 2.16 0.53 -27.53
C TYR A 539 3.61 0.03 -27.56
N ILE A 540 4.59 0.92 -27.45
CA ILE A 540 6.00 0.54 -27.67
C ILE A 540 6.52 -0.36 -26.56
N GLU A 541 6.07 -0.11 -25.33
CA GLU A 541 6.47 -0.81 -24.12
C GLU A 541 5.99 -2.26 -24.07
N GLU A 542 5.00 -2.63 -24.89
CA GLU A 542 4.38 -3.96 -24.95
C GLU A 542 5.39 -5.09 -25.19
N LEU A 543 6.54 -4.80 -25.81
CA LEU A 543 7.59 -5.80 -25.99
C LEU A 543 8.14 -6.34 -24.67
N VAL A 544 8.21 -5.49 -23.64
CA VAL A 544 8.73 -5.79 -22.30
C VAL A 544 7.65 -5.84 -21.22
N GLU A 545 6.53 -5.14 -21.42
CA GLU A 545 5.41 -5.00 -20.48
C GLU A 545 4.07 -5.27 -21.17
N PRO A 546 3.81 -6.52 -21.60
CA PRO A 546 2.68 -6.82 -22.46
C PRO A 546 1.37 -7.06 -21.71
N LEU A 547 1.36 -6.99 -20.38
CA LEU A 547 0.22 -7.43 -19.59
C LEU A 547 -0.78 -6.28 -19.41
N PRO A 548 -2.08 -6.59 -19.27
CA PRO A 548 -3.07 -5.58 -18.89
C PRO A 548 -2.82 -5.02 -17.48
N CYS A 549 -2.12 -5.78 -16.64
CA CYS A 549 -1.64 -5.40 -15.32
C CYS A 549 -0.14 -5.74 -15.22
N ASN A 550 0.73 -4.76 -15.49
CA ASN A 550 2.17 -4.89 -15.25
C ASN A 550 2.50 -4.55 -13.79
N SER A 551 3.68 -4.96 -13.32
CA SER A 551 4.17 -4.59 -11.99
C SER A 551 4.60 -3.13 -12.03
N VAL A 552 4.11 -2.31 -11.08
CA VAL A 552 4.56 -0.92 -10.88
C VAL A 552 5.95 -0.83 -10.24
N ASP A 553 6.41 -1.91 -9.60
CA ASP A 553 7.69 -1.96 -8.89
C ASP A 553 8.84 -2.48 -9.76
N ALA A 554 8.69 -2.42 -11.09
CA ALA A 554 9.68 -3.01 -11.99
C ALA A 554 10.97 -2.18 -12.00
N GLY A 555 12.10 -2.83 -11.74
CA GLY A 555 13.42 -2.22 -11.85
C GLY A 555 13.93 -2.21 -13.30
N PHE A 556 14.68 -1.16 -13.66
CA PHE A 556 15.37 -1.05 -14.95
C PHE A 556 16.88 -1.33 -14.81
N PRO A 557 17.52 -2.06 -15.75
CA PRO A 557 16.97 -2.56 -17.01
C PRO A 557 15.93 -3.67 -16.82
N LEU A 558 14.82 -3.58 -17.56
CA LEU A 558 13.71 -4.53 -17.53
C LEU A 558 13.82 -5.48 -18.73
N THR A 559 13.81 -6.78 -18.48
CA THR A 559 13.93 -7.81 -19.52
C THR A 559 12.69 -8.71 -19.56
N ALA A 560 12.03 -8.78 -20.71
CA ALA A 560 11.05 -9.82 -21.00
C ALA A 560 11.74 -11.00 -21.68
N ALA A 561 11.79 -12.13 -20.97
CA ALA A 561 12.24 -13.41 -21.52
C ALA A 561 11.03 -14.17 -22.07
N ARG A 562 11.18 -14.74 -23.27
CA ARG A 562 10.10 -15.47 -23.94
C ARG A 562 10.59 -16.78 -24.52
N THR A 563 9.82 -17.84 -24.29
CA THR A 563 10.08 -19.19 -24.80
C THR A 563 9.23 -19.49 -26.02
N LEU A 564 9.85 -20.08 -27.04
CA LEU A 564 9.19 -20.51 -28.26
C LEU A 564 8.20 -21.65 -27.99
N VAL A 565 6.94 -21.43 -28.30
CA VAL A 565 5.86 -22.43 -28.24
C VAL A 565 5.75 -23.19 -29.57
N SER A 566 5.79 -22.46 -30.70
CA SER A 566 5.72 -23.06 -32.03
C SER A 566 6.39 -22.18 -33.10
N GLY A 567 6.76 -22.78 -34.24
CA GLY A 567 7.41 -22.09 -35.35
C GLY A 567 8.86 -22.53 -35.58
N THR A 568 9.67 -21.65 -36.14
CA THR A 568 11.05 -21.95 -36.59
C THR A 568 12.09 -20.95 -36.13
N LEU A 569 11.69 -19.90 -35.42
CA LEU A 569 12.59 -18.90 -34.85
C LEU A 569 13.37 -19.46 -33.64
N PRO A 570 14.36 -18.73 -33.10
CA PRO A 570 15.19 -19.22 -32.00
C PRO A 570 14.38 -19.66 -30.78
N PRO A 571 14.83 -20.69 -30.04
CA PRO A 571 14.09 -21.23 -28.90
C PRO A 571 13.72 -20.23 -27.81
N ARG A 572 14.54 -19.19 -27.62
CA ARG A 572 14.29 -18.15 -26.63
C ARG A 572 14.72 -16.78 -27.15
N LEU A 573 13.90 -15.79 -26.85
CA LEU A 573 14.08 -14.38 -27.17
C LEU A 573 14.01 -13.58 -25.87
N GLU A 574 15.00 -12.74 -25.64
CA GLU A 574 14.99 -11.76 -24.56
C GLU A 574 14.97 -10.37 -25.17
N ILE A 575 14.06 -9.52 -24.72
CA ILE A 575 14.02 -8.10 -25.08
C ILE A 575 14.24 -7.31 -23.81
N THR A 576 15.17 -6.36 -23.83
CA THR A 576 15.53 -5.54 -22.67
C THR A 576 15.35 -4.07 -22.99
N ARG A 577 14.68 -3.35 -22.09
CA ARG A 577 14.63 -1.88 -22.07
C ARG A 577 15.47 -1.39 -20.90
N ASP A 578 16.41 -0.49 -21.17
CA ASP A 578 17.40 -0.08 -20.18
C ASP A 578 16.90 0.98 -19.20
N ASP A 579 15.87 1.73 -19.59
CA ASP A 579 15.37 2.92 -18.90
C ASP A 579 13.88 3.13 -19.24
N PRO A 580 13.04 3.54 -18.28
CA PRO A 580 11.59 3.67 -18.50
C PRO A 580 11.21 4.85 -19.41
N GLU A 581 12.08 5.85 -19.60
CA GLU A 581 11.82 6.99 -20.49
C GLU A 581 12.35 6.78 -21.91
N SER A 582 13.05 5.66 -22.14
CA SER A 582 13.74 5.37 -23.38
C SER A 582 13.00 4.36 -24.25
N ASP A 583 12.65 4.77 -25.47
CA ASP A 583 12.16 3.86 -26.52
C ASP A 583 13.24 2.88 -27.03
N ALA A 584 14.51 3.09 -26.67
CA ALA A 584 15.60 2.22 -27.11
C ALA A 584 15.56 0.87 -26.38
N MET A 585 15.53 -0.20 -27.16
CA MET A 585 15.55 -1.58 -26.66
C MET A 585 16.69 -2.39 -27.29
N THR A 586 17.13 -3.38 -26.55
CA THR A 586 18.06 -4.41 -27.02
C THR A 586 17.39 -5.77 -27.04
N TYR A 587 17.97 -6.70 -27.80
CA TYR A 587 17.51 -8.09 -27.82
C TYR A 587 18.67 -9.06 -27.69
N THR A 588 18.37 -10.26 -27.20
CA THR A 588 19.25 -11.43 -27.17
C THR A 588 18.49 -12.65 -27.67
N LEU A 589 19.11 -13.41 -28.58
CA LEU A 589 18.62 -14.71 -29.05
C LEU A 589 19.44 -15.82 -28.40
N LEU A 590 18.73 -16.75 -27.76
CA LEU A 590 19.34 -17.85 -27.02
C LEU A 590 18.97 -19.19 -27.67
N ASP A 591 19.91 -20.12 -27.63
CA ASP A 591 19.67 -21.50 -28.04
C ASP A 591 18.88 -22.28 -26.98
N ALA A 592 18.60 -23.56 -27.25
CA ALA A 592 17.85 -24.43 -26.33
C ALA A 592 18.60 -24.72 -25.00
N ALA A 593 19.89 -24.40 -24.91
CA ALA A 593 20.69 -24.51 -23.69
C ALA A 593 20.77 -23.17 -22.93
N GLY A 594 20.08 -22.12 -23.40
CA GLY A 594 20.14 -20.79 -22.81
C GLY A 594 21.45 -20.06 -23.11
N VAL A 595 22.18 -20.44 -24.18
CA VAL A 595 23.41 -19.76 -24.59
C VAL A 595 23.07 -18.70 -25.63
N ALA A 596 23.40 -17.44 -25.32
CA ALA A 596 23.27 -16.33 -26.26
C ALA A 596 24.18 -16.54 -27.48
N PHE A 597 23.60 -16.52 -28.68
CA PHE A 597 24.35 -16.62 -29.93
C PHE A 597 24.22 -15.37 -30.82
N GLU A 598 23.25 -14.50 -30.54
CA GLU A 598 23.09 -13.20 -31.20
C GLU A 598 22.52 -12.18 -30.22
N SER A 599 22.99 -10.94 -30.29
CA SER A 599 22.44 -9.80 -29.58
C SER A 599 22.53 -8.53 -30.43
N GLY A 600 21.64 -7.58 -30.18
CA GLY A 600 21.60 -6.35 -30.96
C GLY A 600 20.63 -5.30 -30.43
N THR A 601 20.31 -4.35 -31.30
CA THR A 601 19.33 -3.29 -31.03
C THR A 601 18.03 -3.61 -31.73
N LEU A 602 16.94 -3.09 -31.18
CA LEU A 602 15.60 -3.28 -31.68
C LEU A 602 14.95 -1.91 -31.91
N THR A 603 14.23 -1.77 -33.02
CA THR A 603 13.32 -0.64 -33.24
C THR A 603 11.95 -1.19 -33.62
N ILE A 604 10.90 -0.62 -33.03
CA ILE A 604 9.51 -0.97 -33.33
C ILE A 604 8.76 0.27 -33.80
N ASN A 605 7.86 0.07 -34.75
CA ASN A 605 6.85 1.03 -35.16
C ASN A 605 5.50 0.38 -34.85
N SER A 606 4.93 0.73 -33.69
CA SER A 606 3.66 0.14 -33.23
C SER A 606 2.53 0.55 -34.18
N ALA A 607 1.61 -0.38 -34.41
CA ALA A 607 0.43 -0.17 -35.23
C ALA A 607 -0.63 -1.20 -34.84
N PRO A 608 -1.93 -0.90 -35.01
CA PRO A 608 -2.98 -1.87 -34.71
C PRO A 608 -2.80 -3.18 -35.48
N GLY A 609 -2.84 -4.30 -34.76
CA GLY A 609 -2.83 -5.67 -35.29
C GLY A 609 -1.47 -6.22 -35.72
N ALA A 610 -0.61 -5.46 -36.40
CA ALA A 610 0.75 -5.93 -36.71
C ALA A 610 1.75 -4.78 -36.75
N ALA A 611 2.60 -4.71 -35.73
CA ALA A 611 3.68 -3.75 -35.65
C ALA A 611 4.86 -4.18 -36.52
N GLN A 612 5.57 -3.19 -37.07
CA GLN A 612 6.83 -3.44 -37.75
C GLN A 612 7.96 -3.43 -36.72
N ILE A 613 8.80 -4.46 -36.74
CA ILE A 613 9.92 -4.59 -35.80
C ILE A 613 11.20 -4.91 -36.57
N ASP A 614 12.30 -4.25 -36.22
CA ASP A 614 13.60 -4.46 -36.84
C ASP A 614 14.64 -4.84 -35.80
N PHE A 615 15.25 -6.00 -35.99
CA PHE A 615 16.34 -6.50 -35.16
C PHE A 615 17.66 -6.24 -35.89
N THR A 616 18.52 -5.38 -35.34
CA THR A 616 19.82 -5.04 -35.93
C THR A 616 20.94 -5.71 -35.12
N PRO A 617 21.53 -6.81 -35.63
CA PRO A 617 22.55 -7.57 -34.90
C PRO A 617 23.82 -6.75 -34.65
N VAL A 618 24.27 -6.72 -33.41
CA VAL A 618 25.53 -6.10 -32.99
C VAL A 618 26.61 -7.17 -32.77
N SER A 619 26.24 -8.30 -32.17
CA SER A 619 27.16 -9.39 -31.85
C SER A 619 26.53 -10.77 -32.06
N PRO A 620 26.93 -11.54 -33.09
CA PRO A 620 27.77 -11.11 -34.20
C PRO A 620 27.05 -10.08 -35.09
N ALA A 621 27.81 -9.19 -35.75
CA ALA A 621 27.23 -8.27 -36.73
C ALA A 621 26.67 -9.06 -37.94
N GLY A 622 25.50 -8.65 -38.42
CA GLY A 622 24.76 -9.33 -39.49
C GLY A 622 23.73 -8.43 -40.17
N PRO A 623 23.00 -8.95 -41.17
CA PRO A 623 21.90 -8.20 -41.78
C PRO A 623 20.77 -7.98 -40.76
N THR A 624 20.12 -6.82 -40.82
CA THR A 624 18.91 -6.52 -40.05
C THR A 624 17.81 -7.53 -40.39
N ARG A 625 17.09 -8.02 -39.38
CA ARG A 625 15.91 -8.87 -39.53
C ARG A 625 14.70 -7.97 -39.54
N LEU A 626 14.03 -7.90 -40.68
CA LEU A 626 12.83 -7.10 -40.90
C LEU A 626 11.62 -7.96 -40.52
N GLY A 627 10.95 -7.62 -39.42
CA GLY A 627 9.87 -8.40 -38.84
C GLY A 627 8.48 -7.75 -38.85
N LEU A 628 7.46 -8.58 -38.70
CA LEU A 628 6.14 -8.21 -38.22
C LEU A 628 5.92 -8.90 -36.88
N VAL A 629 5.35 -8.18 -35.93
CA VAL A 629 5.02 -8.69 -34.61
C VAL A 629 3.60 -8.31 -34.21
N ASP A 630 2.95 -9.21 -33.49
CA ASP A 630 1.70 -8.98 -32.76
C ASP A 630 1.87 -9.56 -31.36
N ILE A 631 1.32 -8.88 -30.36
CA ILE A 631 1.45 -9.22 -28.95
C ILE A 631 0.05 -9.15 -28.36
N LEU A 632 -0.29 -10.15 -27.55
CA LEU A 632 -1.56 -10.17 -26.81
C LEU A 632 -1.31 -10.79 -25.44
N GLY A 633 -1.10 -9.94 -24.45
CA GLY A 633 -0.73 -10.43 -23.11
C GLY A 633 0.57 -11.24 -23.16
N PRO A 634 0.63 -12.45 -22.59
CA PRO A 634 1.86 -13.23 -22.56
C PRO A 634 2.33 -13.69 -23.96
N ASP A 635 1.44 -13.73 -24.95
CA ASP A 635 1.72 -14.30 -26.26
C ASP A 635 2.32 -13.28 -27.24
N LEU A 636 3.33 -13.71 -28.00
CA LEU A 636 3.97 -12.92 -29.04
C LEU A 636 4.09 -13.74 -30.33
N TRP A 637 3.58 -13.21 -31.44
CA TRP A 637 3.72 -13.78 -32.78
C TRP A 637 4.71 -12.97 -33.59
N LEU A 638 5.81 -13.60 -33.99
CA LEU A 638 6.89 -12.94 -34.73
C LEU A 638 7.18 -13.66 -36.04
N ALA A 639 7.10 -12.93 -37.15
CA ALA A 639 7.64 -13.35 -38.43
C ALA A 639 8.75 -12.37 -38.82
N TRP A 640 9.89 -12.86 -39.31
CA TRP A 640 10.93 -11.98 -39.86
C TRP A 640 11.59 -12.57 -41.10
N ASP A 641 12.34 -11.75 -41.81
CA ASP A 641 13.19 -12.13 -42.93
C ASP A 641 14.37 -11.13 -43.03
N THR A 642 15.45 -11.48 -43.73
CA THR A 642 16.65 -10.62 -43.87
C THR A 642 16.73 -9.88 -45.20
N VAL A 643 15.79 -10.14 -46.12
CA VAL A 643 15.70 -9.57 -47.47
C VAL A 643 14.50 -8.64 -47.58
N SER A 644 13.32 -9.05 -47.11
CA SER A 644 12.10 -8.25 -47.19
C SER A 644 11.16 -8.50 -46.03
N ARG A 645 10.60 -7.45 -45.43
CA ARG A 645 9.63 -7.58 -44.33
C ARG A 645 8.46 -8.49 -44.74
N PRO A 646 8.06 -9.46 -43.88
CA PRO A 646 6.83 -10.22 -44.08
C PRO A 646 5.62 -9.31 -44.28
N THR A 647 4.60 -9.80 -44.98
CA THR A 647 3.35 -9.04 -45.23
C THR A 647 2.17 -9.52 -44.39
N SER A 648 2.35 -10.61 -43.63
CA SER A 648 1.37 -11.16 -42.69
C SER A 648 2.06 -12.01 -41.62
N LEU A 649 1.32 -12.33 -40.55
CA LEU A 649 1.74 -13.23 -39.47
C LEU A 649 1.35 -14.69 -39.70
N SER A 650 0.90 -15.08 -40.90
CA SER A 650 0.43 -16.46 -41.15
C SER A 650 1.52 -17.55 -41.04
N ALA A 651 2.80 -17.15 -41.02
CA ALA A 651 3.96 -18.03 -40.85
C ALA A 651 4.82 -17.59 -39.65
N SER A 652 4.22 -16.89 -38.69
CA SER A 652 4.90 -16.44 -37.48
C SER A 652 5.32 -17.61 -36.59
N SER A 653 6.37 -17.37 -35.81
CA SER A 653 6.67 -18.16 -34.62
C SER A 653 5.96 -17.56 -33.43
N HIS A 654 5.43 -18.42 -32.57
CA HIS A 654 4.69 -18.04 -31.38
C HIS A 654 5.56 -18.26 -30.15
N TYR A 655 5.70 -17.22 -29.35
CA TYR A 655 6.41 -17.19 -28.07
C TYR A 655 5.41 -16.91 -26.94
N THR A 656 5.72 -17.43 -25.75
CA THR A 656 5.05 -17.05 -24.49
C THR A 656 6.05 -16.35 -23.58
N LEU A 657 5.58 -15.38 -22.79
CA LEU A 657 6.32 -14.80 -21.68
C LEU A 657 6.63 -15.88 -20.63
N ASP A 658 7.87 -15.88 -20.12
CA ASP A 658 8.39 -16.84 -19.14
C ASP A 658 7.90 -16.59 -17.70
#